data_AF-A0A2M9GIU1-F1
#
_entry.id   AF-A0A2M9GIU1-F1
#
_cell.length_a   1.000
_cell.length_b   1.000
_cell.length_c   1.000
_cell.angle_alpha   90.00
_cell.angle_beta   90.00
_cell.angle_gamma   90.00
#
_symmetry.space_group_name_H-M   'P 1'
#
loop_
_entity.id
_entity.type
_entity.pdbx_description
1 polymer ?
#
loop_
_entity_poly.entity_id
_entity_poly.type
_entity_poly.pdbx_seq_one_letter_code
_entity_poly.pdbx_strand_id
1 'polypeptide(L)'
;MNTFATGSSARSTSTASQFSTISEKETSLFHAFESPERAFGEHYDASSHSAVIKLMMHTFGKQPEAMFSSVRSNRGGYDVTMKDGYRLHLSRQELQQAGAASRFTGSDNEVLGSAHFALAVFIKRKQLGSGNAADLPSFTSVLTASLQGETTLNMFKGMGLSGHLKYEPTATVVGEGRWGVAHSHNLGSSLIYAGKAHRAGRGRSPDQSYMYTLQSHSAPKPPTAPVPVVPMPVVRITPQVDQAKGIRPQVAEVLQGFIAPSGHFGEVFDLSSHAAVIKMMMLRFGRSPSDVFERINATGNGYSITLKDGFELTLSTQELQRTAEATRFTGPDTQMRNAANLILAAYAKRKQLIRNVQFDAALSATLRGESIYRVLTGMGLIGFLRIVPPAKLQEPHSIGVTETSSFSGALVVEGVKHSHGKKDAVGKDYGYQLAADLPHEQDGQPARFPAAPIGVEPDDIWSGFYQGMEGNCVTVSAIKAAMMKYGQNPLGIFKRVTETPGGYSITMRDNCTVRLTFAELERARAAAHFRGPNAGLIDNAVFLYAASAKRAQLENHEFRAGVSFDVALQTLNDGEVPGDALRRLGLYAFTRTSSVDELASGVPGTLANFGHSVVVIEGKFDEYGAKRDLNSSHWNQADGVALKLV
;
A
#
# COMPACT_ATOMS: atom_id res chain seq x y z
N MET A 1 60.51 19.17 -40.56
CA MET A 1 61.15 17.84 -40.61
C MET A 1 60.09 16.81 -40.29
N ASN A 2 59.81 15.92 -41.26
CA ASN A 2 59.29 14.55 -41.20
C ASN A 2 58.05 14.24 -40.32
N THR A 3 56.98 13.58 -40.76
CA THR A 3 56.69 12.79 -41.97
C THR A 3 55.19 12.45 -42.02
N PHE A 4 54.59 12.62 -43.20
CA PHE A 4 53.63 11.75 -43.92
C PHE A 4 53.35 10.34 -43.34
N ALA A 5 52.24 9.62 -43.55
CA ALA A 5 50.98 9.64 -44.31
C ALA A 5 50.17 8.40 -43.80
N THR A 6 48.88 8.11 -44.03
CA THR A 6 48.09 7.85 -45.26
C THR A 6 46.67 7.48 -44.77
N GLY A 7 45.57 8.00 -45.34
CA GLY A 7 44.74 7.31 -46.35
C GLY A 7 43.85 6.21 -45.72
N SER A 8 42.51 6.26 -45.76
CA SER A 8 41.70 6.25 -46.98
C SER A 8 40.24 6.62 -46.66
N SER A 9 39.69 7.55 -47.46
CA SER A 9 38.27 7.91 -47.49
C SER A 9 37.58 7.06 -48.55
N ALA A 10 36.66 6.20 -48.13
CA ALA A 10 35.71 5.56 -49.03
C ALA A 10 34.39 6.37 -49.00
N ARG A 11 34.01 6.90 -50.16
CA ARG A 11 32.69 7.48 -50.42
C ARG A 11 31.60 6.45 -50.10
N SER A 12 30.68 6.78 -49.20
CA SER A 12 29.33 6.21 -49.23
C SER A 12 28.34 7.31 -49.62
N THR A 13 27.80 7.13 -50.81
CA THR A 13 26.66 7.81 -51.42
C THR A 13 25.46 7.95 -50.47
N SER A 14 24.76 9.06 -50.65
CA SER A 14 23.55 9.46 -49.95
C SER A 14 22.43 8.42 -49.96
N THR A 15 21.87 8.16 -48.80
CA THR A 15 20.44 7.83 -48.62
C THR A 15 19.86 8.68 -47.48
N ALA A 16 20.13 9.98 -47.50
CA ALA A 16 19.38 10.96 -46.73
C ALA A 16 18.08 11.30 -47.48
N SER A 17 17.12 10.38 -47.51
CA SER A 17 15.73 10.68 -47.93
C SER A 17 14.79 9.54 -47.54
N GLN A 18 14.37 9.48 -46.27
CA GLN A 18 13.15 8.73 -45.91
C GLN A 18 12.61 9.08 -44.51
N PHE A 19 12.66 10.35 -44.09
CA PHE A 19 11.92 10.79 -42.90
C PHE A 19 11.39 12.21 -43.10
N SER A 20 10.43 12.38 -44.01
CA SER A 20 9.63 13.60 -44.07
C SER A 20 8.34 13.35 -44.84
N THR A 21 7.29 12.99 -44.12
CA THR A 21 5.91 13.49 -44.32
C THR A 21 5.08 12.98 -43.14
N ILE A 22 5.18 13.66 -41.99
CA ILE A 22 4.06 13.68 -41.05
C ILE A 22 3.10 14.71 -41.63
N SER A 23 1.86 14.31 -41.91
CA SER A 23 0.88 15.21 -42.51
C SER A 23 0.55 16.35 -41.54
N GLU A 24 0.36 17.59 -42.03
CA GLU A 24 -0.16 18.71 -41.20
C GLU A 24 -1.48 18.32 -40.49
N LYS A 25 -2.23 17.39 -41.08
CA LYS A 25 -3.47 16.80 -40.55
C LYS A 25 -3.25 15.86 -39.34
N GLU A 26 -2.08 15.23 -39.23
CA GLU A 26 -1.70 14.37 -38.09
C GLU A 26 -1.21 15.20 -36.90
N THR A 27 -0.60 16.36 -37.19
CA THR A 27 -0.11 17.31 -36.17
C THR A 27 -1.26 18.05 -35.49
N SER A 28 -2.38 18.28 -36.19
CA SER A 28 -3.54 18.99 -35.65
C SER A 28 -4.31 18.21 -34.58
N LEU A 29 -4.39 16.87 -34.67
CA LEU A 29 -5.11 16.04 -33.68
C LEU A 29 -4.35 15.98 -32.34
N PHE A 30 -3.02 15.97 -32.40
CA PHE A 30 -2.19 15.97 -31.19
C PHE A 30 -2.45 17.19 -30.31
N HIS A 31 -2.54 18.38 -30.92
CA HIS A 31 -2.77 19.64 -30.21
C HIS A 31 -4.25 19.96 -29.95
N ALA A 32 -5.18 19.10 -30.38
CA ALA A 32 -6.61 19.40 -30.33
C ALA A 32 -7.15 19.49 -28.89
N PHE A 33 -6.68 18.64 -27.98
CA PHE A 33 -6.97 18.72 -26.54
C PHE A 33 -5.88 18.06 -25.69
N GLU A 34 -5.76 18.42 -24.42
CA GLU A 34 -4.81 17.86 -23.44
C GLU A 34 -5.47 17.72 -22.06
N SER A 35 -4.96 16.76 -21.27
CA SER A 35 -5.24 16.71 -19.83
C SER A 35 -4.19 17.49 -19.06
N PRO A 36 -4.57 18.32 -18.07
CA PRO A 36 -3.61 19.08 -17.27
C PRO A 36 -2.73 18.16 -16.42
N GLU A 37 -1.54 18.65 -16.08
CA GLU A 37 -0.68 18.01 -15.08
C GLU A 37 -1.36 18.13 -13.71
N ARG A 38 -1.30 17.06 -12.91
CA ARG A 38 -1.87 17.08 -11.54
C ARG A 38 -1.14 18.13 -10.69
N ALA A 39 -1.87 18.88 -9.88
CA ALA A 39 -1.23 19.73 -8.86
C ALA A 39 -0.78 18.90 -7.66
N PHE A 40 0.14 19.45 -6.86
CA PHE A 40 0.57 18.84 -5.61
C PHE A 40 -0.62 18.67 -4.66
N GLY A 41 -0.81 17.46 -4.13
CA GLY A 41 -1.94 17.13 -3.24
C GLY A 41 -3.26 16.80 -3.94
N GLU A 42 -3.35 16.88 -5.27
CA GLU A 42 -4.56 16.49 -6.00
C GLU A 42 -4.59 15.00 -6.32
N HIS A 43 -5.77 14.38 -6.14
CA HIS A 43 -6.08 13.04 -6.63
C HIS A 43 -6.76 13.13 -8.00
N TYR A 44 -6.04 13.63 -9.01
CA TYR A 44 -6.52 13.76 -10.38
C TYR A 44 -5.42 13.35 -11.39
N ASP A 45 -5.77 12.51 -12.36
CA ASP A 45 -4.91 12.10 -13.48
C ASP A 45 -5.74 11.59 -14.68
N ALA A 46 -6.02 12.45 -15.66
CA ALA A 46 -6.76 12.05 -16.87
C ALA A 46 -5.84 11.74 -18.07
N SER A 47 -4.54 11.53 -17.83
CA SER A 47 -3.56 11.37 -18.91
C SER A 47 -3.77 10.10 -19.74
N SER A 48 -4.13 8.99 -19.10
CA SER A 48 -4.52 7.76 -19.80
C SER A 48 -5.78 7.96 -20.65
N HIS A 49 -6.77 8.71 -20.14
CA HIS A 49 -8.00 9.01 -20.87
C HIS A 49 -7.70 9.81 -22.13
N SER A 50 -6.94 10.90 -21.98
CA SER A 50 -6.53 11.73 -23.12
C SER A 50 -5.74 10.94 -24.16
N ALA A 51 -4.71 10.18 -23.73
CA ALA A 51 -3.86 9.42 -24.63
C ALA A 51 -4.64 8.34 -25.41
N VAL A 52 -5.50 7.57 -24.73
CA VAL A 52 -6.29 6.52 -25.38
C VAL A 52 -7.35 7.10 -26.32
N ILE A 53 -8.04 8.18 -25.92
CA ILE A 53 -9.03 8.84 -26.78
C ILE A 53 -8.35 9.41 -28.02
N LYS A 54 -7.16 10.02 -27.90
CA LYS A 54 -6.39 10.49 -29.06
C LYS A 54 -6.00 9.36 -30.00
N LEU A 55 -5.51 8.23 -29.46
CA LEU A 55 -5.18 7.08 -30.30
C LEU A 55 -6.44 6.53 -30.99
N MET A 56 -7.58 6.47 -30.30
CA MET A 56 -8.86 6.04 -30.86
C MET A 56 -9.33 6.97 -31.99
N MET A 57 -9.23 8.29 -31.80
CA MET A 57 -9.57 9.28 -32.82
C MET A 57 -8.63 9.21 -34.03
N HIS A 58 -7.34 8.96 -33.80
CA HIS A 58 -6.36 8.77 -34.86
C HIS A 58 -6.67 7.51 -35.69
N THR A 59 -6.98 6.38 -35.04
CA THR A 59 -7.20 5.11 -35.73
C THR A 59 -8.56 5.01 -36.43
N PHE A 60 -9.62 5.56 -35.83
CA PHE A 60 -10.99 5.37 -36.34
C PHE A 60 -11.65 6.64 -36.87
N GLY A 61 -11.17 7.83 -36.48
CA GLY A 61 -11.75 9.13 -36.83
C GLY A 61 -12.22 9.92 -35.62
N LYS A 62 -12.23 11.26 -35.74
CA LYS A 62 -12.49 12.21 -34.63
C LYS A 62 -13.95 12.31 -34.17
N GLN A 63 -14.90 11.81 -34.96
CA GLN A 63 -16.33 11.89 -34.64
C GLN A 63 -16.80 10.67 -33.84
N PRO A 64 -17.77 10.80 -32.90
CA PRO A 64 -18.27 9.68 -32.12
C PRO A 64 -18.78 8.50 -32.96
N GLU A 65 -19.39 8.79 -34.11
CA GLU A 65 -19.88 7.80 -35.08
C GLU A 65 -18.76 6.97 -35.70
N ALA A 66 -17.53 7.48 -35.70
CA ALA A 66 -16.36 6.78 -36.20
C ALA A 66 -15.68 5.97 -35.08
N MET A 67 -15.63 6.53 -33.88
CA MET A 67 -15.10 5.89 -32.67
C MET A 67 -15.93 4.67 -32.24
N PHE A 68 -17.26 4.72 -32.36
CA PHE A 68 -18.16 3.63 -31.96
C PHE A 68 -18.79 2.93 -33.18
N SER A 69 -19.40 1.76 -32.99
CA SER A 69 -20.06 1.03 -34.08
C SER A 69 -21.37 1.69 -34.51
N SER A 70 -22.08 2.32 -33.57
CA SER A 70 -23.25 3.14 -33.85
C SER A 70 -23.47 4.16 -32.74
N VAL A 71 -23.83 5.39 -33.09
CA VAL A 71 -24.32 6.41 -32.15
C VAL A 71 -25.65 6.94 -32.68
N ARG A 72 -26.70 6.91 -31.87
CA ARG A 72 -28.03 7.43 -32.25
C ARG A 72 -28.50 8.44 -31.21
N SER A 73 -28.70 9.68 -31.62
CA SER A 73 -29.27 10.74 -30.77
C SER A 73 -30.78 10.56 -30.63
N ASN A 74 -31.30 10.69 -29.41
CA ASN A 74 -32.73 10.66 -29.10
C ASN A 74 -33.09 11.77 -28.08
N ARG A 75 -34.37 11.87 -27.68
CA ARG A 75 -34.82 12.92 -26.74
C ARG A 75 -34.17 12.80 -25.34
N GLY A 76 -33.78 11.59 -24.92
CA GLY A 76 -33.19 11.32 -23.61
C GLY A 76 -31.65 11.39 -23.57
N GLY A 77 -30.98 11.34 -24.72
CA GLY A 77 -29.53 11.24 -24.79
C GLY A 77 -29.06 10.55 -26.07
N TYR A 78 -28.16 9.58 -25.92
CA TYR A 78 -27.50 8.87 -27.01
C TYR A 78 -27.48 7.37 -26.76
N ASP A 79 -27.97 6.58 -27.71
CA ASP A 79 -27.79 5.13 -27.72
C ASP A 79 -26.49 4.80 -28.45
N VAL A 80 -25.57 4.13 -27.76
CA VAL A 80 -24.22 3.84 -28.25
C VAL A 80 -24.02 2.33 -28.32
N THR A 81 -23.57 1.85 -29.48
CA THR A 81 -23.01 0.49 -29.64
C THR A 81 -21.51 0.61 -29.80
N MET A 82 -20.76 0.03 -28.88
CA MET A 82 -19.30 0.04 -28.86
C MET A 82 -18.72 -0.95 -29.88
N LYS A 83 -17.41 -0.89 -30.13
CA LYS A 83 -16.74 -1.75 -31.15
C LYS A 83 -16.74 -3.24 -30.82
N ASP A 84 -16.92 -3.60 -29.56
CA ASP A 84 -17.12 -4.99 -29.12
C ASP A 84 -18.60 -5.42 -29.08
N GLY A 85 -19.51 -4.57 -29.54
CA GLY A 85 -20.95 -4.82 -29.58
C GLY A 85 -21.70 -4.47 -28.29
N TYR A 86 -21.01 -4.00 -27.23
CA TYR A 86 -21.68 -3.57 -26.00
C TYR A 86 -22.59 -2.37 -26.27
N ARG A 87 -23.82 -2.40 -25.75
CA ARG A 87 -24.82 -1.33 -25.94
C ARG A 87 -25.09 -0.62 -24.61
N LEU A 88 -25.13 0.71 -24.66
CA LEU A 88 -25.50 1.55 -23.52
C LEU A 88 -26.27 2.79 -23.94
N HIS A 89 -27.01 3.36 -22.99
CA HIS A 89 -27.64 4.66 -23.13
C HIS A 89 -26.85 5.69 -22.32
N LEU A 90 -26.48 6.81 -22.94
CA LEU A 90 -25.78 7.94 -22.31
C LEU A 90 -26.70 9.17 -22.30
N SER A 91 -27.05 9.68 -21.13
CA SER A 91 -27.88 10.89 -21.02
C SER A 91 -27.10 12.16 -21.32
N ARG A 92 -27.82 13.25 -21.67
CA ARG A 92 -27.19 14.58 -21.86
C ARG A 92 -26.55 15.12 -20.58
N GLN A 93 -27.13 14.81 -19.42
CA GLN A 93 -26.59 15.22 -18.13
C GLN A 93 -25.26 14.52 -17.83
N GLU A 94 -25.15 13.22 -18.08
CA GLU A 94 -23.91 12.46 -17.88
C GLU A 94 -22.80 12.96 -18.82
N LEU A 95 -23.14 13.32 -20.06
CA LEU A 95 -22.20 13.95 -20.98
C LEU A 95 -21.70 15.31 -20.46
N GLN A 96 -22.61 16.15 -19.95
CA GLN A 96 -22.25 17.44 -19.33
C GLN A 96 -21.35 17.24 -18.10
N GLN A 97 -21.66 16.27 -17.24
CA GLN A 97 -20.86 15.92 -16.07
C GLN A 97 -19.45 15.49 -16.45
N ALA A 98 -19.31 14.61 -17.46
CA ALA A 98 -18.01 14.20 -17.98
C ALA A 98 -17.21 15.39 -18.52
N GLY A 99 -17.85 16.29 -19.28
CA GLY A 99 -17.21 17.50 -19.79
C GLY A 99 -16.68 18.40 -18.66
N ALA A 100 -17.54 18.69 -17.67
CA ALA A 100 -17.19 19.56 -16.54
C ALA A 100 -16.07 18.99 -15.66
N ALA A 101 -16.06 17.66 -15.44
CA ALA A 101 -15.07 17.03 -14.55
C ALA A 101 -13.75 16.68 -15.25
N SER A 102 -13.76 16.46 -16.57
CA SER A 102 -12.59 15.96 -17.31
C SER A 102 -11.36 16.86 -17.21
N ARG A 103 -11.56 18.17 -17.02
CA ARG A 103 -10.54 19.23 -17.13
C ARG A 103 -9.75 19.20 -18.46
N PHE A 104 -10.26 18.56 -19.51
CA PHE A 104 -9.61 18.61 -20.81
C PHE A 104 -9.61 20.05 -21.35
N THR A 105 -8.47 20.48 -21.87
CA THR A 105 -8.27 21.82 -22.43
C THR A 105 -7.86 21.70 -23.89
N GLY A 106 -8.38 22.54 -24.77
CA GLY A 106 -8.12 22.43 -26.21
C GLY A 106 -8.75 23.57 -27.00
N SER A 107 -8.20 23.88 -28.17
CA SER A 107 -8.68 24.95 -29.05
C SER A 107 -9.71 24.48 -30.08
N ASP A 108 -9.85 23.16 -30.28
CA ASP A 108 -10.85 22.57 -31.20
C ASP A 108 -12.06 22.08 -30.39
N ASN A 109 -13.12 22.89 -30.38
CA ASN A 109 -14.34 22.61 -29.62
C ASN A 109 -15.07 21.34 -30.10
N GLU A 110 -14.96 20.99 -31.39
CA GLU A 110 -15.58 19.76 -31.90
C GLU A 110 -14.85 18.53 -31.38
N VAL A 111 -13.51 18.51 -31.48
CA VAL A 111 -12.69 17.41 -30.99
C VAL A 111 -12.80 17.28 -29.48
N LEU A 112 -12.82 18.40 -28.75
CA LEU A 112 -13.00 18.42 -27.30
C LEU A 112 -14.38 17.85 -26.92
N GLY A 113 -15.44 18.21 -27.66
CA GLY A 113 -16.77 17.63 -27.51
C GLY A 113 -16.79 16.11 -27.72
N SER A 114 -16.13 15.63 -28.78
CA SER A 114 -15.97 14.20 -29.04
C SER A 114 -15.17 13.48 -27.96
N ALA A 115 -14.16 14.12 -27.38
CA ALA A 115 -13.37 13.56 -26.28
C ALA A 115 -14.21 13.41 -25.00
N HIS A 116 -15.01 14.42 -24.66
CA HIS A 116 -15.98 14.33 -23.56
C HIS A 116 -16.99 13.22 -23.79
N PHE A 117 -17.47 13.06 -25.02
CA PHE A 117 -18.38 11.97 -25.39
C PHE A 117 -17.74 10.60 -25.17
N ALA A 118 -16.52 10.38 -25.67
CA ALA A 118 -15.81 9.11 -25.49
C ALA A 118 -15.58 8.81 -23.99
N LEU A 119 -15.15 9.81 -23.21
CA LEU A 119 -15.01 9.68 -21.76
C LEU A 119 -16.33 9.28 -21.10
N ALA A 120 -17.43 9.96 -21.43
CA ALA A 120 -18.73 9.69 -20.85
C ALA A 120 -19.23 8.27 -21.17
N VAL A 121 -19.03 7.79 -22.39
CA VAL A 121 -19.35 6.41 -22.80
C VAL A 121 -18.54 5.39 -21.98
N PHE A 122 -17.24 5.62 -21.80
CA PHE A 122 -16.38 4.77 -20.98
C PHE A 122 -16.86 4.71 -19.52
N ILE A 123 -17.14 5.86 -18.91
CA ILE A 123 -17.65 5.93 -17.54
C ILE A 123 -19.00 5.24 -17.43
N LYS A 124 -19.91 5.43 -18.39
CA LYS A 124 -21.22 4.80 -18.39
C LYS A 124 -21.11 3.28 -18.45
N ARG A 125 -20.23 2.76 -19.30
CA ARG A 125 -19.95 1.32 -19.35
C ARG A 125 -19.37 0.81 -18.03
N LYS A 126 -18.43 1.54 -17.44
CA LYS A 126 -17.82 1.19 -16.15
C LYS A 126 -18.87 1.18 -15.03
N GLN A 127 -19.78 2.17 -15.02
CA GLN A 127 -20.91 2.22 -14.09
C GLN A 127 -21.78 0.96 -14.23
N LEU A 128 -22.23 0.64 -15.44
CA LEU A 128 -23.09 -0.51 -15.71
C LEU A 128 -22.40 -1.87 -15.49
N GLY A 129 -21.07 -1.92 -15.55
CA GLY A 129 -20.28 -3.11 -15.24
C GLY A 129 -19.94 -3.30 -13.76
N SER A 130 -20.34 -2.37 -12.89
CA SER A 130 -20.00 -2.37 -11.46
C SER A 130 -21.11 -2.99 -10.60
N GLY A 131 -21.12 -4.32 -10.45
CA GLY A 131 -21.94 -5.03 -9.43
C GLY A 131 -23.42 -5.29 -9.78
N ASN A 132 -24.20 -5.68 -8.78
CA ASN A 132 -25.63 -6.04 -8.91
C ASN A 132 -26.50 -4.80 -9.22
N ALA A 133 -27.55 -4.99 -10.03
CA ALA A 133 -28.44 -3.90 -10.50
C ALA A 133 -29.15 -3.12 -9.38
N ALA A 134 -29.22 -3.66 -8.16
CA ALA A 134 -29.85 -3.01 -7.00
C ALA A 134 -28.98 -1.92 -6.35
N ASP A 135 -27.64 -1.96 -6.52
CA ASP A 135 -26.68 -1.09 -5.81
C ASP A 135 -25.66 -0.44 -6.78
N LEU A 136 -26.11 -0.03 -7.97
CA LEU A 136 -25.23 0.60 -8.96
C LEU A 136 -24.69 1.94 -8.45
N PRO A 137 -23.37 2.18 -8.47
CA PRO A 137 -22.80 3.48 -8.09
C PRO A 137 -23.29 4.58 -9.03
N SER A 138 -23.36 5.82 -8.53
CA SER A 138 -23.74 6.97 -9.35
C SER A 138 -22.69 7.25 -10.44
N PHE A 139 -23.12 7.79 -11.58
CA PHE A 139 -22.22 8.15 -12.68
C PHE A 139 -21.09 9.08 -12.20
N THR A 140 -21.44 10.11 -11.41
CA THR A 140 -20.48 11.05 -10.83
C THR A 140 -19.46 10.37 -9.93
N SER A 141 -19.85 9.37 -9.15
CA SER A 141 -18.91 8.61 -8.30
C SER A 141 -17.91 7.83 -9.15
N VAL A 142 -18.39 7.14 -10.19
CA VAL A 142 -17.54 6.38 -11.12
C VAL A 142 -16.62 7.29 -11.94
N LEU A 143 -17.13 8.45 -12.37
CA LEU A 143 -16.37 9.50 -13.05
C LEU A 143 -15.26 10.03 -12.16
N THR A 144 -15.58 10.42 -10.93
CA THR A 144 -14.62 10.95 -9.95
C THR A 144 -13.54 9.92 -9.65
N ALA A 145 -13.92 8.69 -9.35
CA ALA A 145 -12.98 7.61 -9.10
C ALA A 145 -12.11 7.31 -10.32
N SER A 146 -12.66 7.40 -11.53
CA SER A 146 -11.88 7.19 -12.75
C SER A 146 -10.91 8.34 -13.04
N LEU A 147 -11.26 9.57 -12.69
CA LEU A 147 -10.41 10.74 -12.90
C LEU A 147 -9.30 10.87 -11.85
N GLN A 148 -9.32 10.08 -10.78
CA GLN A 148 -8.13 9.84 -9.93
C GLN A 148 -7.04 9.04 -10.67
N GLY A 149 -7.43 8.46 -11.81
CA GLY A 149 -6.59 7.90 -12.84
C GLY A 149 -6.98 6.49 -13.25
N GLU A 150 -6.49 6.07 -14.42
CA GLU A 150 -6.85 4.80 -15.04
C GLU A 150 -5.65 4.16 -15.72
N THR A 151 -5.63 2.82 -15.79
CA THR A 151 -4.60 2.13 -16.58
C THR A 151 -4.94 2.19 -18.07
N THR A 152 -3.92 2.29 -18.91
CA THR A 152 -4.04 2.29 -20.37
C THR A 152 -4.88 1.11 -20.89
N LEU A 153 -4.65 -0.10 -20.35
CA LEU A 153 -5.38 -1.29 -20.77
C LEU A 153 -6.86 -1.27 -20.35
N ASN A 154 -7.17 -0.78 -19.15
CA ASN A 154 -8.57 -0.62 -18.71
C ASN A 154 -9.31 0.38 -19.58
N MET A 155 -8.66 1.48 -19.97
CA MET A 155 -9.20 2.43 -20.93
C MET A 155 -9.56 1.73 -22.25
N PHE A 156 -8.62 1.00 -22.87
CA PHE A 156 -8.91 0.30 -24.13
C PHE A 156 -10.04 -0.73 -24.01
N LYS A 157 -10.06 -1.54 -22.94
CA LYS A 157 -11.13 -2.52 -22.71
C LYS A 157 -12.48 -1.87 -22.45
N GLY A 158 -12.51 -0.85 -21.59
CA GLY A 158 -13.73 -0.11 -21.27
C GLY A 158 -14.25 0.67 -22.47
N MET A 159 -13.39 1.05 -23.42
CA MET A 159 -13.78 1.63 -24.71
C MET A 159 -14.21 0.57 -25.74
N GLY A 160 -14.20 -0.72 -25.41
CA GLY A 160 -14.60 -1.81 -26.29
C GLY A 160 -13.61 -2.09 -27.42
N LEU A 161 -12.33 -1.77 -27.21
CA LEU A 161 -11.29 -1.81 -28.23
C LEU A 161 -10.42 -3.08 -28.17
N SER A 162 -10.73 -4.05 -27.32
CA SER A 162 -9.92 -5.26 -27.13
C SER A 162 -9.64 -6.02 -28.44
N GLY A 163 -10.61 -6.09 -29.35
CA GLY A 163 -10.47 -6.75 -30.66
C GLY A 163 -9.61 -5.97 -31.67
N HIS A 164 -9.23 -4.74 -31.35
CA HIS A 164 -8.42 -3.85 -32.19
C HIS A 164 -7.03 -3.60 -31.60
N LEU A 165 -6.74 -4.12 -30.41
CA LEU A 165 -5.55 -3.80 -29.64
C LEU A 165 -4.37 -4.69 -30.01
N LYS A 166 -3.21 -4.07 -30.25
CA LYS A 166 -1.91 -4.75 -30.32
C LYS A 166 -1.01 -4.26 -29.20
N TYR A 167 -0.14 -5.14 -28.72
CA TYR A 167 0.88 -4.84 -27.73
C TYR A 167 2.25 -5.12 -28.35
N GLU A 168 3.03 -4.06 -28.55
CA GLU A 168 4.19 -4.09 -29.43
C GLU A 168 5.41 -3.46 -28.74
N PRO A 169 6.64 -3.92 -29.06
CA PRO A 169 7.85 -3.30 -28.54
C PRO A 169 7.92 -1.82 -28.91
N THR A 170 8.24 -0.97 -27.94
CA THR A 170 8.27 0.49 -28.13
C THR A 170 9.24 0.89 -29.23
N ALA A 171 10.41 0.25 -29.30
CA ALA A 171 11.41 0.50 -30.33
C ALA A 171 10.89 0.22 -31.75
N THR A 172 10.07 -0.82 -31.92
CA THR A 172 9.47 -1.18 -33.22
C THR A 172 8.46 -0.12 -33.66
N VAL A 173 7.51 0.22 -32.79
CA VAL A 173 6.47 1.21 -33.11
C VAL A 173 7.08 2.59 -33.36
N VAL A 174 8.08 2.98 -32.57
CA VAL A 174 8.84 4.24 -32.75
C VAL A 174 9.65 4.23 -34.04
N GLY A 175 10.35 3.14 -34.35
CA GLY A 175 11.16 3.00 -35.56
C GLY A 175 10.33 3.07 -36.84
N GLU A 176 9.07 2.63 -36.77
CA GLU A 176 8.09 2.70 -37.86
C GLU A 176 7.29 4.01 -37.89
N GLY A 177 7.56 4.95 -36.97
CA GLY A 177 6.85 6.23 -36.88
C GLY A 177 5.38 6.13 -36.50
N ARG A 178 4.93 4.98 -35.96
CA ARG A 178 3.53 4.71 -35.61
C ARG A 178 3.15 5.35 -34.27
N TRP A 179 1.85 5.58 -34.10
CA TRP A 179 1.26 6.06 -32.85
C TRP A 179 0.98 4.89 -31.91
N GLY A 180 1.17 5.13 -30.61
CA GLY A 180 0.76 4.19 -29.57
C GLY A 180 0.57 4.88 -28.23
N VAL A 181 0.07 4.15 -27.24
CA VAL A 181 -0.05 4.64 -25.87
C VAL A 181 0.82 3.76 -24.97
N ALA A 182 1.69 4.41 -24.19
CA ALA A 182 2.62 3.74 -23.31
C ALA A 182 1.89 2.75 -22.37
N HIS A 183 2.54 1.64 -22.07
CA HIS A 183 2.03 0.76 -21.04
C HIS A 183 2.12 1.46 -19.66
N SER A 184 1.07 1.37 -18.85
CA SER A 184 1.00 2.05 -17.55
C SER A 184 0.39 1.15 -16.48
N HIS A 185 1.05 1.08 -15.31
CA HIS A 185 0.58 0.31 -14.15
C HIS A 185 -0.12 1.19 -13.07
N ASN A 186 0.01 2.52 -13.10
CA ASN A 186 -0.49 3.51 -12.10
C ASN A 186 -1.13 4.70 -12.77
N LEU A 187 -2.37 4.57 -13.20
CA LEU A 187 -3.25 5.73 -13.16
C LEU A 187 -2.92 6.88 -14.15
N GLY A 188 -1.87 6.77 -14.99
CA GLY A 188 -1.52 7.75 -16.00
C GLY A 188 -0.60 7.19 -17.09
N SER A 189 -0.73 7.71 -18.30
CA SER A 189 -0.02 7.21 -19.47
C SER A 189 0.42 8.34 -20.40
N SER A 190 1.23 8.00 -21.40
CA SER A 190 1.72 8.94 -22.40
C SER A 190 1.33 8.46 -23.80
N LEU A 191 0.89 9.39 -24.63
CA LEU A 191 0.75 9.14 -26.06
C LEU A 191 2.16 9.17 -26.69
N ILE A 192 2.55 8.11 -27.37
CA ILE A 192 3.82 8.03 -28.08
C ILE A 192 3.56 8.29 -29.56
N TYR A 193 4.17 9.36 -30.09
CA TYR A 193 4.20 9.66 -31.52
C TYR A 193 5.45 10.49 -31.85
N ALA A 194 5.89 10.46 -33.10
CA ALA A 194 7.12 11.13 -33.55
C ALA A 194 8.34 10.81 -32.68
N GLY A 195 8.44 9.56 -32.20
CA GLY A 195 9.54 9.07 -31.36
C GLY A 195 9.61 9.64 -29.94
N LYS A 196 8.58 10.35 -29.48
CA LYS A 196 8.54 10.94 -28.13
C LYS A 196 7.28 10.49 -27.39
N ALA A 197 7.40 10.34 -26.08
CA ALA A 197 6.29 10.15 -25.16
C ALA A 197 5.76 11.53 -24.73
N HIS A 198 4.47 11.79 -24.96
CA HIS A 198 3.82 13.07 -24.70
C HIS A 198 2.81 12.95 -23.56
N ARG A 199 2.96 13.83 -22.57
CA ARG A 199 2.07 13.92 -21.41
C ARG A 199 2.01 15.37 -20.92
N ALA A 200 0.79 15.88 -20.69
CA ALA A 200 0.56 17.26 -20.24
C ALA A 200 1.32 18.31 -21.08
N GLY A 201 1.30 18.14 -22.42
CA GLY A 201 2.01 19.03 -23.36
C GLY A 201 3.53 18.95 -23.35
N ARG A 202 4.16 18.05 -22.59
CA ARG A 202 5.63 17.85 -22.56
C ARG A 202 6.03 16.57 -23.28
N GLY A 203 7.02 16.67 -24.17
CA GLY A 203 7.65 15.53 -24.84
C GLY A 203 8.88 15.01 -24.07
N ARG A 204 8.98 13.69 -23.88
CA ARG A 204 10.10 13.00 -23.24
C ARG A 204 10.52 11.77 -24.06
N SER A 205 11.67 11.19 -23.75
CA SER A 205 12.05 9.89 -24.31
C SER A 205 11.08 8.81 -23.83
N PRO A 206 10.60 7.91 -24.72
CA PRO A 206 9.82 6.75 -24.30
C PRO A 206 10.64 5.88 -23.33
N ASP A 207 10.14 5.68 -22.12
CA ASP A 207 10.80 4.95 -21.02
C ASP A 207 10.26 3.52 -20.86
N GLN A 208 9.11 3.22 -21.47
CA GLN A 208 8.49 1.90 -21.46
C GLN A 208 8.97 1.03 -22.62
N SER A 209 9.33 -0.23 -22.35
CA SER A 209 9.79 -1.18 -23.37
C SER A 209 8.70 -1.65 -24.34
N TYR A 210 7.42 -1.46 -23.98
CA TYR A 210 6.27 -1.84 -24.77
C TYR A 210 5.16 -0.79 -24.70
N MET A 211 4.33 -0.75 -25.74
CA MET A 211 3.18 0.13 -25.85
C MET A 211 1.99 -0.56 -26.54
N TYR A 212 0.84 0.07 -26.45
CA TYR A 212 -0.37 -0.35 -27.12
C TYR A 212 -0.60 0.43 -28.42
N THR A 213 -0.92 -0.28 -29.49
CA THR A 213 -1.35 0.31 -30.77
C THR A 213 -2.76 -0.18 -31.10
N LEU A 214 -3.46 0.53 -31.97
CA LEU A 214 -4.78 0.14 -32.46
C LEU A 214 -4.73 -0.17 -33.96
N GLN A 215 -5.53 -1.15 -34.37
CA GLN A 215 -5.72 -1.52 -35.77
C GLN A 215 -7.14 -1.16 -36.24
N SER A 216 -7.25 -0.69 -37.49
CA SER A 216 -8.52 -0.33 -38.12
C SER A 216 -9.46 -1.54 -38.32
N HIS A 217 -8.91 -2.72 -38.57
CA HIS A 217 -9.64 -3.98 -38.68
C HIS A 217 -9.51 -4.82 -37.40
N SER A 218 -10.61 -5.42 -36.96
CA SER A 218 -10.62 -6.28 -35.78
C SER A 218 -9.84 -7.57 -36.07
N ALA A 219 -9.02 -8.02 -35.12
CA ALA A 219 -8.42 -9.36 -35.18
C ALA A 219 -9.53 -10.43 -35.13
N PRO A 220 -9.31 -11.62 -35.74
CA PRO A 220 -10.25 -12.73 -35.63
C PRO A 220 -10.58 -13.00 -34.16
N LYS A 221 -11.87 -13.09 -33.86
CA LYS A 221 -12.37 -13.36 -32.51
C LYS A 221 -11.75 -14.68 -32.01
N PRO A 222 -11.12 -14.73 -30.83
CA PRO A 222 -10.91 -16.00 -30.16
C PRO A 222 -12.28 -16.68 -30.00
N PRO A 223 -12.39 -18.01 -30.19
CA PRO A 223 -13.68 -18.69 -30.12
C PRO A 223 -14.37 -18.39 -28.79
N THR A 224 -15.56 -17.78 -28.85
CA THR A 224 -16.52 -17.76 -27.74
C THR A 224 -17.16 -19.15 -27.65
N ALA A 225 -16.39 -20.11 -27.15
CA ALA A 225 -16.96 -21.24 -26.44
C ALA A 225 -16.92 -20.89 -24.94
N PRO A 226 -17.95 -21.22 -24.14
CA PRO A 226 -17.74 -21.31 -22.71
C PRO A 226 -16.57 -22.27 -22.51
N VAL A 227 -15.46 -21.78 -21.96
CA VAL A 227 -14.38 -22.66 -21.52
C VAL A 227 -15.03 -23.60 -20.51
N PRO A 228 -15.10 -24.92 -20.78
CA PRO A 228 -15.50 -25.85 -19.75
C PRO A 228 -14.54 -25.62 -18.59
N VAL A 229 -15.06 -25.31 -17.41
CA VAL A 229 -14.29 -25.44 -16.18
C VAL A 229 -13.93 -26.91 -16.11
N VAL A 230 -12.75 -27.26 -16.63
CA VAL A 230 -12.17 -28.58 -16.44
C VAL A 230 -12.03 -28.70 -14.92
N PRO A 231 -12.64 -29.70 -14.27
CA PRO A 231 -12.37 -29.96 -12.87
C PRO A 231 -10.87 -30.23 -12.78
N MET A 232 -10.12 -29.24 -12.30
CA MET A 232 -8.75 -29.52 -11.86
C MET A 232 -8.87 -30.49 -10.70
N PRO A 233 -8.00 -31.51 -10.64
CA PRO A 233 -8.07 -32.54 -9.62
C PRO A 233 -8.10 -31.87 -8.23
N VAL A 234 -9.02 -32.33 -7.41
CA VAL A 234 -9.26 -31.86 -6.05
C VAL A 234 -7.99 -32.09 -5.23
N VAL A 235 -7.19 -31.03 -5.04
CA VAL A 235 -6.06 -31.06 -4.10
C VAL A 235 -6.55 -30.52 -2.77
N ARG A 236 -6.68 -31.40 -1.79
CA ARG A 236 -6.92 -31.02 -0.40
C ARG A 236 -5.68 -30.28 0.11
N ILE A 237 -5.76 -28.95 0.26
CA ILE A 237 -4.65 -28.15 0.77
C ILE A 237 -4.59 -28.30 2.29
N THR A 238 -3.68 -29.13 2.77
CA THR A 238 -3.26 -29.15 4.18
C THR A 238 -1.84 -28.60 4.27
N PRO A 239 -1.65 -27.30 4.59
CA PRO A 239 -0.35 -26.81 5.04
C PRO A 239 0.03 -27.57 6.31
N GLN A 240 1.25 -28.13 6.36
CA GLN A 240 1.79 -28.63 7.61
C GLN A 240 2.05 -27.43 8.53
N VAL A 241 1.41 -27.43 9.69
CA VAL A 241 1.74 -26.54 10.81
C VAL A 241 2.80 -27.29 11.63
N ASP A 242 4.03 -27.31 11.13
CA ASP A 242 5.14 -27.92 11.86
C ASP A 242 5.34 -27.17 13.19
N GLN A 243 5.42 -27.91 14.31
CA GLN A 243 5.56 -27.31 15.64
C GLN A 243 7.00 -26.83 15.95
N ALA A 244 7.96 -27.05 15.04
CA ALA A 244 9.34 -26.60 15.19
C ALA A 244 9.48 -25.14 14.74
N LYS A 245 9.22 -24.19 15.66
CA LYS A 245 9.44 -22.76 15.43
C LYS A 245 10.93 -22.44 15.26
N GLY A 246 11.27 -21.56 14.31
CA GLY A 246 12.48 -20.74 14.41
C GLY A 246 13.68 -21.07 13.53
N ILE A 247 13.59 -21.95 12.53
CA ILE A 247 14.66 -22.10 11.53
C ILE A 247 14.49 -21.03 10.44
N ARG A 248 15.44 -20.10 10.34
CA ARG A 248 15.46 -19.11 9.26
C ARG A 248 15.77 -19.82 7.93
N PRO A 249 14.89 -19.74 6.92
CA PRO A 249 15.13 -20.41 5.64
C PRO A 249 16.26 -19.74 4.87
N GLN A 250 16.90 -20.49 3.97
CA GLN A 250 17.93 -19.91 3.11
C GLN A 250 17.28 -18.97 2.08
N VAL A 251 17.99 -17.89 1.73
CA VAL A 251 17.51 -16.90 0.75
C VAL A 251 17.17 -17.55 -0.60
N ALA A 252 18.05 -18.44 -1.08
CA ALA A 252 17.84 -19.14 -2.35
C ALA A 252 16.58 -20.02 -2.34
N GLU A 253 16.29 -20.69 -1.21
CA GLU A 253 15.11 -21.52 -1.02
C GLU A 253 13.83 -20.68 -1.15
N VAL A 254 13.73 -19.56 -0.43
CA VAL A 254 12.54 -18.68 -0.48
C VAL A 254 12.39 -18.00 -1.84
N LEU A 255 13.49 -17.61 -2.48
CA LEU A 255 13.45 -17.01 -3.80
C LEU A 255 12.86 -17.97 -4.85
N GLN A 256 13.20 -19.26 -4.76
CA GLN A 256 12.78 -20.28 -5.73
C GLN A 256 11.47 -20.97 -5.37
N GLY A 257 11.05 -20.97 -4.10
CA GLY A 257 9.92 -21.79 -3.64
C GLY A 257 8.58 -21.46 -4.31
N PHE A 258 8.29 -20.17 -4.53
CA PHE A 258 7.13 -19.76 -5.33
C PHE A 258 7.36 -18.46 -6.12
N ILE A 259 6.61 -18.26 -7.21
CA ILE A 259 6.69 -17.10 -8.09
C ILE A 259 5.27 -16.58 -8.38
N ALA A 260 5.09 -15.26 -8.28
CA ALA A 260 3.91 -14.59 -8.83
C ALA A 260 3.99 -14.61 -10.35
N PRO A 261 3.05 -15.25 -11.05
CA PRO A 261 3.05 -15.21 -12.51
C PRO A 261 2.77 -13.78 -12.97
N SER A 262 3.36 -13.41 -14.10
CA SER A 262 2.92 -12.22 -14.82
C SER A 262 1.48 -12.44 -15.30
N GLY A 263 0.66 -11.40 -15.26
CA GLY A 263 -0.68 -11.46 -15.85
C GLY A 263 -0.62 -11.81 -17.34
N HIS A 264 -1.60 -12.57 -17.82
CA HIS A 264 -1.73 -12.79 -19.27
C HIS A 264 -2.16 -11.50 -19.95
N PHE A 265 -1.95 -11.44 -21.27
CA PHE A 265 -2.46 -10.36 -22.10
C PHE A 265 -3.96 -10.15 -21.83
N GLY A 266 -4.35 -8.94 -21.45
CA GLY A 266 -5.75 -8.65 -21.14
C GLY A 266 -6.20 -8.98 -19.71
N GLU A 267 -5.30 -9.28 -18.77
CA GLU A 267 -5.66 -9.43 -17.36
C GLU A 267 -5.26 -8.17 -16.55
N VAL A 268 -6.06 -7.82 -15.53
CA VAL A 268 -5.66 -6.85 -14.49
C VAL A 268 -5.24 -7.68 -13.29
N PHE A 269 -4.03 -8.22 -13.39
CA PHE A 269 -3.49 -9.20 -12.46
C PHE A 269 -2.04 -8.87 -12.13
N ASP A 270 -1.78 -8.56 -10.86
CA ASP A 270 -0.43 -8.35 -10.34
C ASP A 270 -0.38 -8.78 -8.87
N LEU A 271 0.42 -9.81 -8.59
CA LEU A 271 0.72 -10.28 -7.24
C LEU A 271 2.19 -10.11 -6.87
N SER A 272 2.96 -9.33 -7.64
CA SER A 272 4.39 -9.14 -7.41
C SER A 272 4.68 -8.49 -6.05
N SER A 273 3.93 -7.44 -5.68
CA SER A 273 4.00 -6.82 -4.34
C SER A 273 3.68 -7.82 -3.23
N HIS A 274 2.62 -8.61 -3.42
CA HIS A 274 2.19 -9.61 -2.45
C HIS A 274 3.22 -10.72 -2.28
N ALA A 275 3.72 -11.28 -3.38
CA ALA A 275 4.76 -12.31 -3.33
C ALA A 275 6.06 -11.78 -2.74
N ALA A 276 6.47 -10.55 -3.07
CA ALA A 276 7.64 -9.91 -2.49
C ALA A 276 7.52 -9.78 -0.96
N VAL A 277 6.38 -9.29 -0.46
CA VAL A 277 6.14 -9.15 0.97
C VAL A 277 6.05 -10.52 1.66
N ILE A 278 5.34 -11.49 1.09
CA ILE A 278 5.25 -12.85 1.65
C ILE A 278 6.65 -13.49 1.76
N LYS A 279 7.50 -13.35 0.73
CA LYS A 279 8.88 -13.84 0.80
C LYS A 279 9.70 -13.12 1.87
N MET A 280 9.55 -11.81 2.00
CA MET A 280 10.20 -11.05 3.06
C MET A 280 9.74 -11.52 4.45
N MET A 281 8.44 -11.80 4.63
CA MET A 281 7.91 -12.40 5.86
C MET A 281 8.52 -13.77 6.14
N MET A 282 8.61 -14.63 5.12
CA MET A 282 9.19 -15.98 5.26
C MET A 282 10.67 -15.94 5.64
N LEU A 283 11.44 -15.05 5.02
CA LEU A 283 12.85 -14.84 5.37
C LEU A 283 13.01 -14.26 6.77
N ARG A 284 12.09 -13.40 7.19
CA ARG A 284 12.15 -12.73 8.48
C ARG A 284 11.72 -13.61 9.65
N PHE A 285 10.62 -14.33 9.50
CA PHE A 285 9.97 -15.03 10.61
C PHE A 285 10.13 -16.55 10.54
N GLY A 286 10.22 -17.11 9.33
CA GLY A 286 10.24 -18.55 9.08
C GLY A 286 9.29 -18.93 7.96
N ARG A 287 9.49 -20.12 7.38
CA ARG A 287 8.78 -20.56 6.17
C ARG A 287 7.30 -20.92 6.41
N SER A 288 6.95 -21.33 7.64
CA SER A 288 5.62 -21.88 7.93
C SER A 288 4.61 -20.78 8.29
N PRO A 289 3.30 -20.98 8.06
CA PRO A 289 2.27 -20.06 8.55
C PRO A 289 2.35 -19.79 10.07
N SER A 290 2.76 -20.79 10.86
CA SER A 290 2.96 -20.67 12.32
C SER A 290 4.14 -19.78 12.72
N ASP A 291 5.11 -19.59 11.83
CA ASP A 291 6.18 -18.62 12.02
C ASP A 291 5.71 -17.20 11.64
N VAL A 292 4.97 -17.11 10.53
CA VAL A 292 4.55 -15.85 9.91
C VAL A 292 3.43 -15.16 10.70
N PHE A 293 2.44 -15.89 11.22
CA PHE A 293 1.39 -15.29 12.05
C PHE A 293 1.80 -15.17 13.51
N GLU A 294 1.05 -14.40 14.30
CA GLU A 294 1.22 -14.42 15.75
C GLU A 294 0.66 -15.73 16.32
N ARG A 295 -0.53 -16.11 15.84
CA ARG A 295 -1.21 -17.35 16.21
C ARG A 295 -1.96 -17.89 15.02
N ILE A 296 -1.93 -19.21 14.84
CA ILE A 296 -2.75 -19.92 13.87
C ILE A 296 -3.16 -21.26 14.47
N ASN A 297 -4.46 -21.53 14.50
CA ASN A 297 -5.02 -22.78 14.99
C ASN A 297 -5.94 -23.36 13.91
N ALA A 298 -5.78 -24.65 13.62
CA ALA A 298 -6.71 -25.35 12.76
C ALA A 298 -8.09 -25.43 13.44
N THR A 299 -9.15 -25.24 12.66
CA THR A 299 -10.54 -25.42 13.09
C THR A 299 -11.18 -26.51 12.23
N GLY A 300 -12.37 -26.98 12.62
CA GLY A 300 -13.09 -28.01 11.85
C GLY A 300 -13.38 -27.63 10.38
N ASN A 301 -13.33 -26.35 10.03
CA ASN A 301 -13.60 -25.86 8.66
C ASN A 301 -12.58 -24.81 8.16
N GLY A 302 -11.34 -24.81 8.68
CA GLY A 302 -10.30 -23.88 8.23
C GLY A 302 -9.33 -23.49 9.33
N TYR A 303 -9.13 -22.19 9.55
CA TYR A 303 -8.15 -21.64 10.49
C TYR A 303 -8.69 -20.45 11.27
N SER A 304 -8.37 -20.38 12.56
CA SER A 304 -8.42 -19.15 13.35
C SER A 304 -7.01 -18.55 13.37
N ILE A 305 -6.89 -17.30 12.95
CA ILE A 305 -5.60 -16.62 12.75
C ILE A 305 -5.60 -15.30 13.53
N THR A 306 -4.52 -15.05 14.24
CA THR A 306 -4.16 -13.73 14.79
C THR A 306 -2.95 -13.23 14.01
N LEU A 307 -3.10 -12.11 13.30
CA LEU A 307 -1.99 -11.43 12.61
C LEU A 307 -1.02 -10.82 13.63
N LYS A 308 0.19 -10.44 13.18
CA LYS A 308 1.21 -9.86 14.08
C LYS A 308 0.86 -8.49 14.66
N ASP A 309 -0.21 -7.88 14.18
CA ASP A 309 -0.78 -6.64 14.70
C ASP A 309 -2.05 -6.87 15.55
N GLY A 310 -2.24 -8.12 16.01
CA GLY A 310 -3.35 -8.53 16.86
C GLY A 310 -4.67 -8.71 16.13
N PHE A 311 -4.75 -8.45 14.82
CA PHE A 311 -6.01 -8.59 14.08
C PHE A 311 -6.41 -10.06 14.00
N GLU A 312 -7.56 -10.40 14.57
CA GLU A 312 -8.12 -11.75 14.56
C GLU A 312 -9.07 -11.97 13.39
N LEU A 313 -8.97 -13.13 12.74
CA LEU A 313 -9.87 -13.55 11.68
C LEU A 313 -10.03 -15.06 11.64
N THR A 314 -11.14 -15.51 11.08
CA THR A 314 -11.37 -16.93 10.75
C THR A 314 -11.40 -17.07 9.24
N LEU A 315 -10.57 -17.97 8.72
CA LEU A 315 -10.49 -18.30 7.30
C LEU A 315 -11.04 -19.70 7.08
N SER A 316 -12.00 -19.84 6.16
CA SER A 316 -12.57 -21.14 5.82
C SER A 316 -11.73 -21.90 4.78
N THR A 317 -11.90 -23.23 4.72
CA THR A 317 -11.29 -24.08 3.69
C THR A 317 -11.69 -23.63 2.27
N GLN A 318 -12.93 -23.17 2.10
CA GLN A 318 -13.43 -22.67 0.81
C GLN A 318 -12.74 -21.38 0.38
N GLU A 319 -12.54 -20.43 1.30
CA GLU A 319 -11.84 -19.16 1.02
C GLU A 319 -10.36 -19.40 0.69
N LEU A 320 -9.72 -20.35 1.37
CA LEU A 320 -8.36 -20.78 1.05
C LEU A 320 -8.28 -21.39 -0.36
N GLN A 321 -9.22 -22.27 -0.69
CA GLN A 321 -9.31 -22.89 -2.01
C GLN A 321 -9.52 -21.85 -3.12
N ARG A 322 -10.50 -20.93 -2.93
CA ARG A 322 -10.74 -19.78 -3.82
C ARG A 322 -9.48 -18.96 -4.05
N THR A 323 -8.71 -18.73 -3.00
CA THR A 323 -7.45 -17.98 -3.10
C THR A 323 -6.42 -18.75 -3.91
N ALA A 324 -6.21 -20.04 -3.63
CA ALA A 324 -5.24 -20.87 -4.36
C ALA A 324 -5.55 -20.98 -5.85
N GLU A 325 -6.83 -21.06 -6.23
CA GLU A 325 -7.29 -21.04 -7.62
C GLU A 325 -7.00 -19.70 -8.30
N ALA A 326 -7.16 -18.58 -7.56
CA ALA A 326 -7.04 -17.25 -8.12
C ALA A 326 -5.59 -16.74 -8.23
N THR A 327 -4.70 -17.11 -7.31
CA THR A 327 -3.31 -16.59 -7.27
C THR A 327 -2.41 -17.14 -8.35
N ARG A 328 -2.66 -18.38 -8.79
CA ARG A 328 -1.83 -19.06 -9.79
C ARG A 328 -0.34 -19.05 -9.46
N PHE A 329 0.03 -19.01 -8.17
CA PHE A 329 1.44 -19.09 -7.77
C PHE A 329 2.08 -20.36 -8.33
N THR A 330 3.22 -20.22 -8.98
CA THR A 330 4.00 -21.33 -9.55
C THR A 330 5.27 -21.54 -8.74
N GLY A 331 6.00 -22.63 -8.98
CA GLY A 331 7.25 -22.95 -8.28
C GLY A 331 7.35 -24.45 -7.96
N PRO A 332 8.52 -24.95 -7.53
CA PRO A 332 8.71 -26.36 -7.18
C PRO A 332 8.23 -26.70 -5.76
N ASP A 333 8.25 -25.76 -4.81
CA ASP A 333 7.92 -26.02 -3.40
C ASP A 333 6.42 -25.92 -3.12
N THR A 334 5.75 -27.08 -3.06
CA THR A 334 4.30 -27.14 -2.81
C THR A 334 3.91 -26.62 -1.43
N GLN A 335 4.75 -26.83 -0.41
CA GLN A 335 4.45 -26.36 0.94
C GLN A 335 4.53 -24.83 1.02
N MET A 336 5.58 -24.24 0.44
CA MET A 336 5.74 -22.79 0.41
C MET A 336 4.66 -22.11 -0.44
N ARG A 337 4.25 -22.70 -1.56
CA ARG A 337 3.09 -22.21 -2.35
C ARG A 337 1.80 -22.22 -1.53
N ASN A 338 1.54 -23.29 -0.80
CA ASN A 338 0.35 -23.40 0.06
C ASN A 338 0.39 -22.39 1.22
N ALA A 339 1.55 -22.19 1.84
CA ALA A 339 1.76 -21.17 2.85
C ALA A 339 1.52 -19.75 2.29
N ALA A 340 2.05 -19.45 1.10
CA ALA A 340 1.83 -18.17 0.43
C ALA A 340 0.35 -17.91 0.11
N ASN A 341 -0.38 -18.93 -0.36
CA ASN A 341 -1.82 -18.84 -0.58
C ASN A 341 -2.60 -18.55 0.69
N LEU A 342 -2.24 -19.20 1.81
CA LEU A 342 -2.88 -18.96 3.10
C LEU A 342 -2.59 -17.55 3.63
N ILE A 343 -1.36 -17.05 3.50
CA ILE A 343 -1.00 -15.68 3.88
C ILE A 343 -1.78 -14.65 3.05
N LEU A 344 -1.90 -14.85 1.74
CA LEU A 344 -2.71 -13.98 0.89
C LEU A 344 -4.21 -14.08 1.20
N ALA A 345 -4.71 -15.26 1.53
CA ALA A 345 -6.11 -15.46 1.89
C ALA A 345 -6.46 -14.71 3.20
N ALA A 346 -5.56 -14.75 4.20
CA ALA A 346 -5.69 -13.96 5.42
C ALA A 346 -5.70 -12.45 5.13
N TYR A 347 -4.84 -11.98 4.21
CA TYR A 347 -4.84 -10.59 3.74
C TYR A 347 -6.17 -10.19 3.10
N ALA A 348 -6.67 -10.99 2.16
CA ALA A 348 -7.97 -10.76 1.51
C ALA A 348 -9.12 -10.81 2.52
N LYS A 349 -9.07 -11.72 3.50
CA LYS A 349 -10.07 -11.85 4.57
C LYS A 349 -10.09 -10.61 5.48
N ARG A 350 -8.92 -10.09 5.85
CA ARG A 350 -8.85 -8.82 6.59
C ARG A 350 -9.48 -7.68 5.81
N LYS A 351 -9.17 -7.56 4.51
CA LYS A 351 -9.79 -6.53 3.64
C LYS A 351 -11.30 -6.69 3.54
N GLN A 352 -11.79 -7.93 3.47
CA GLN A 352 -13.22 -8.24 3.51
C GLN A 352 -13.86 -7.68 4.78
N LEU A 353 -13.30 -7.99 5.95
CA LEU A 353 -13.84 -7.59 7.25
C LEU A 353 -13.81 -6.08 7.46
N ILE A 354 -12.69 -5.42 7.13
CA ILE A 354 -12.53 -3.97 7.27
C ILE A 354 -13.49 -3.20 6.35
N ARG A 355 -13.69 -3.68 5.12
CA ARG A 355 -14.52 -2.98 4.13
C ARG A 355 -15.99 -3.42 4.14
N ASN A 356 -16.32 -4.42 4.96
CA ASN A 356 -17.64 -5.05 5.00
C ASN A 356 -18.17 -5.45 3.60
N VAL A 357 -17.36 -6.22 2.85
CA VAL A 357 -17.71 -6.71 1.50
C VAL A 357 -17.72 -8.24 1.45
N GLN A 358 -18.09 -8.82 0.31
CA GLN A 358 -17.95 -10.27 0.08
C GLN A 358 -16.48 -10.67 -0.11
N PHE A 359 -16.10 -11.88 0.31
CA PHE A 359 -14.71 -12.36 0.21
C PHE A 359 -14.18 -12.31 -1.22
N ASP A 360 -14.96 -12.80 -2.19
CA ASP A 360 -14.55 -12.83 -3.60
C ASP A 360 -14.33 -11.41 -4.17
N ALA A 361 -15.05 -10.39 -3.68
CA ALA A 361 -14.82 -9.01 -4.06
C ALA A 361 -13.50 -8.47 -3.46
N ALA A 362 -13.21 -8.80 -2.20
CA ALA A 362 -11.95 -8.43 -1.55
C ALA A 362 -10.75 -9.14 -2.19
N LEU A 363 -10.88 -10.42 -2.53
CA LEU A 363 -9.89 -11.21 -3.26
C LEU A 363 -9.67 -10.63 -4.66
N SER A 364 -10.74 -10.41 -5.43
CA SER A 364 -10.65 -9.81 -6.78
C SER A 364 -9.95 -8.46 -6.77
N ALA A 365 -10.22 -7.61 -5.76
CA ALA A 365 -9.52 -6.33 -5.61
C ALA A 365 -8.04 -6.50 -5.29
N THR A 366 -7.68 -7.54 -4.52
CA THR A 366 -6.29 -7.87 -4.16
C THR A 366 -5.46 -8.35 -5.35
N LEU A 367 -6.08 -9.09 -6.28
CA LEU A 367 -5.38 -9.58 -7.47
C LEU A 367 -4.94 -8.48 -8.43
N ARG A 368 -5.45 -7.24 -8.31
CA ARG A 368 -5.18 -6.14 -9.25
C ARG A 368 -3.87 -5.38 -8.98
N GLY A 369 -3.06 -5.85 -8.05
CA GLY A 369 -1.88 -5.13 -7.55
C GLY A 369 -2.22 -4.20 -6.38
N GLU A 370 -1.24 -3.98 -5.51
CA GLU A 370 -1.36 -3.08 -4.37
C GLU A 370 0.02 -2.54 -3.97
N SER A 371 0.05 -1.33 -3.42
CA SER A 371 1.32 -0.70 -3.00
C SER A 371 1.92 -1.55 -1.88
N ILE A 372 3.23 -1.72 -1.88
CA ILE A 372 4.00 -2.43 -0.85
C ILE A 372 3.60 -1.98 0.55
N TYR A 373 3.42 -0.67 0.79
CA TYR A 373 2.96 -0.17 2.08
C TYR A 373 1.61 -0.77 2.51
N ARG A 374 0.60 -0.76 1.64
CA ARG A 374 -0.71 -1.36 1.91
C ARG A 374 -0.68 -2.88 2.07
N VAL A 375 0.21 -3.56 1.33
CA VAL A 375 0.42 -5.01 1.50
C VAL A 375 1.02 -5.29 2.88
N LEU A 376 2.09 -4.58 3.26
CA LEU A 376 2.75 -4.71 4.56
C LEU A 376 1.79 -4.43 5.71
N THR A 377 1.06 -3.32 5.64
CA THR A 377 0.11 -2.95 6.70
C THR A 377 -1.08 -3.91 6.78
N GLY A 378 -1.66 -4.30 5.65
CA GLY A 378 -2.77 -5.26 5.66
C GLY A 378 -2.33 -6.69 6.05
N MET A 379 -1.08 -7.07 5.84
CA MET A 379 -0.51 -8.32 6.37
C MET A 379 -0.13 -8.24 7.86
N GLY A 380 -0.43 -7.11 8.52
CA GLY A 380 -0.21 -6.92 9.96
C GLY A 380 1.23 -6.61 10.33
N LEU A 381 2.01 -6.04 9.41
CA LEU A 381 3.44 -5.79 9.63
C LEU A 381 3.78 -4.34 10.00
N ILE A 382 2.77 -3.50 10.24
CA ILE A 382 2.96 -2.07 10.46
C ILE A 382 3.97 -1.76 11.60
N GLY A 383 3.94 -2.51 12.70
CA GLY A 383 4.89 -2.32 13.81
C GLY A 383 6.34 -2.70 13.48
N PHE A 384 6.53 -3.63 12.54
CA PHE A 384 7.84 -4.12 12.13
C PHE A 384 8.46 -3.26 11.02
N LEU A 385 7.69 -2.36 10.42
CA LEU A 385 8.07 -1.62 9.23
C LEU A 385 9.25 -0.67 9.50
N ARG A 386 10.24 -0.68 8.61
CA ARG A 386 11.30 0.33 8.54
C ARG A 386 11.36 0.87 7.11
N ILE A 387 11.17 2.18 6.96
CA ILE A 387 11.38 2.86 5.68
C ILE A 387 12.88 3.09 5.54
N VAL A 388 13.47 2.69 4.42
CA VAL A 388 14.91 2.75 4.22
C VAL A 388 15.28 3.40 2.89
N PRO A 389 16.37 4.20 2.85
CA PRO A 389 16.89 4.75 1.61
C PRO A 389 17.49 3.64 0.72
N PRO A 390 17.67 3.88 -0.59
CA PRO A 390 18.23 2.90 -1.52
C PRO A 390 19.58 2.32 -1.09
N ALA A 391 20.45 3.15 -0.49
CA ALA A 391 21.76 2.73 0.00
C ALA A 391 21.67 1.59 1.03
N LYS A 392 20.65 1.62 1.91
CA LYS A 392 20.42 0.58 2.91
C LYS A 392 19.97 -0.75 2.30
N LEU A 393 19.28 -0.70 1.17
CA LEU A 393 18.87 -1.90 0.42
C LEU A 393 20.02 -2.53 -0.38
N GLN A 394 21.11 -1.79 -0.58
CA GLN A 394 22.33 -2.25 -1.25
C GLN A 394 23.37 -2.83 -0.27
N GLU A 395 23.15 -2.71 1.04
CA GLU A 395 24.07 -3.26 2.04
C GLU A 395 24.15 -4.80 1.94
N PRO A 396 25.31 -5.41 2.23
CA PRO A 396 25.45 -6.86 2.29
C PRO A 396 24.42 -7.47 3.25
N HIS A 397 23.85 -8.62 2.86
CA HIS A 397 22.80 -9.34 3.60
C HIS A 397 21.50 -8.55 3.85
N SER A 398 21.33 -7.40 3.18
CA SER A 398 20.11 -6.60 3.26
C SER A 398 18.95 -7.34 2.60
N ILE A 399 17.82 -7.43 3.32
CA ILE A 399 16.56 -7.97 2.82
C ILE A 399 15.51 -6.87 2.96
N GLY A 400 14.82 -6.57 1.88
CA GLY A 400 13.75 -5.57 1.87
C GLY A 400 12.81 -5.76 0.70
N VAL A 401 11.91 -4.81 0.51
CA VAL A 401 11.00 -4.74 -0.62
C VAL A 401 10.95 -3.31 -1.17
N THR A 402 10.80 -3.18 -2.47
CA THR A 402 10.67 -1.88 -3.14
C THR A 402 9.53 -1.92 -4.15
N GLU A 403 8.92 -0.76 -4.38
CA GLU A 403 8.07 -0.56 -5.55
C GLU A 403 8.94 -0.64 -6.81
N THR A 404 8.43 -1.23 -7.90
CA THR A 404 9.14 -1.27 -9.20
C THR A 404 8.45 -0.40 -10.25
N SER A 405 7.14 -0.48 -10.24
CA SER A 405 6.17 0.28 -10.98
C SER A 405 4.91 0.15 -10.15
N SER A 406 4.11 1.18 -10.10
CA SER A 406 2.92 1.20 -9.24
C SER A 406 2.12 -0.05 -9.01
N PHE A 407 1.93 -0.27 -7.72
CA PHE A 407 1.16 -1.39 -7.19
C PHE A 407 1.80 -2.74 -7.52
N SER A 408 2.98 -2.72 -8.17
CA SER A 408 3.91 -3.82 -8.38
C SER A 408 5.13 -3.64 -7.47
N GLY A 409 5.74 -4.76 -7.10
CA GLY A 409 6.84 -4.76 -6.17
C GLY A 409 7.87 -5.82 -6.47
N ALA A 410 9.03 -5.65 -5.86
CA ALA A 410 10.11 -6.63 -5.88
C ALA A 410 10.63 -6.88 -4.47
N LEU A 411 11.00 -8.13 -4.22
CA LEU A 411 11.86 -8.45 -3.08
C LEU A 411 13.27 -7.99 -3.43
N VAL A 412 13.92 -7.28 -2.51
CA VAL A 412 15.32 -6.90 -2.63
C VAL A 412 16.15 -7.81 -1.73
N VAL A 413 17.17 -8.41 -2.31
CA VAL A 413 18.17 -9.23 -1.62
C VAL A 413 19.53 -8.71 -2.06
N GLU A 414 20.31 -8.19 -1.11
CA GLU A 414 21.71 -7.76 -1.35
C GLU A 414 21.83 -6.80 -2.56
N GLY A 415 20.95 -5.81 -2.65
CA GLY A 415 20.93 -4.83 -3.74
C GLY A 415 20.31 -5.33 -5.06
N VAL A 416 19.79 -6.55 -5.11
CA VAL A 416 19.15 -7.14 -6.30
C VAL A 416 17.63 -7.25 -6.10
N LYS A 417 16.87 -6.63 -7.00
CA LYS A 417 15.41 -6.75 -7.10
C LYS A 417 15.04 -8.08 -7.76
N HIS A 418 14.11 -8.79 -7.16
CA HIS A 418 13.53 -10.05 -7.63
C HIS A 418 12.02 -9.88 -7.83
N SER A 419 11.57 -9.96 -9.08
CA SER A 419 10.14 -9.87 -9.44
C SER A 419 9.84 -10.67 -10.70
N HIS A 420 8.73 -11.40 -10.74
CA HIS A 420 8.34 -12.23 -11.89
C HIS A 420 9.44 -13.19 -12.40
N GLY A 421 10.30 -13.68 -11.50
CA GLY A 421 11.46 -14.51 -11.86
C GLY A 421 12.64 -13.76 -12.50
N LYS A 422 12.55 -12.44 -12.66
CA LYS A 422 13.61 -11.56 -13.18
C LYS A 422 14.46 -10.95 -12.06
N LYS A 423 15.68 -10.53 -12.41
CA LYS A 423 16.64 -9.86 -11.53
C LYS A 423 17.01 -8.50 -12.12
N ASP A 424 16.91 -7.44 -11.31
CA ASP A 424 17.29 -6.07 -11.68
C ASP A 424 18.06 -5.41 -10.54
N ALA A 425 18.92 -4.43 -10.82
CA ALA A 425 19.60 -3.67 -9.76
C ALA A 425 18.62 -2.74 -9.02
N VAL A 426 18.86 -2.50 -7.72
CA VAL A 426 18.14 -1.48 -6.95
C VAL A 426 18.42 -0.09 -7.52
N GLY A 427 17.36 0.65 -7.84
CA GLY A 427 17.41 2.00 -8.38
C GLY A 427 17.52 3.08 -7.29
N LYS A 428 16.98 4.28 -7.54
CA LYS A 428 16.94 5.39 -6.57
C LYS A 428 15.73 5.36 -5.63
N ASP A 429 14.96 4.28 -5.66
CA ASP A 429 13.68 4.19 -4.96
C ASP A 429 13.86 3.76 -3.49
N TYR A 430 13.17 4.46 -2.59
CA TYR A 430 13.06 4.03 -1.20
C TYR A 430 12.33 2.69 -1.13
N GLY A 431 12.68 1.88 -0.13
CA GLY A 431 11.95 0.64 0.13
C GLY A 431 11.69 0.44 1.61
N TYR A 432 11.27 -0.79 1.92
CA TYR A 432 10.86 -1.17 3.25
C TYR A 432 11.63 -2.41 3.69
N GLN A 433 12.00 -2.45 4.97
CA GLN A 433 12.53 -3.62 5.64
C GLN A 433 11.66 -3.96 6.85
N LEU A 434 11.82 -5.17 7.36
CA LEU A 434 11.29 -5.56 8.67
C LEU A 434 12.40 -5.45 9.70
N ALA A 435 12.12 -4.80 10.83
CA ALA A 435 13.06 -4.67 11.94
C ALA A 435 13.65 -6.03 12.33
N ALA A 436 14.99 -6.11 12.43
CA ALA A 436 15.69 -7.34 12.77
C ALA A 436 15.36 -7.80 14.20
N ASP A 437 15.42 -9.11 14.47
CA ASP A 437 15.51 -9.57 15.85
C ASP A 437 16.92 -9.23 16.34
N LEU A 438 17.01 -8.42 17.39
CA LEU A 438 18.27 -8.33 18.12
C LEU A 438 18.46 -9.65 18.92
N PRO A 439 19.68 -10.23 18.92
CA PRO A 439 19.95 -11.47 19.65
C PRO A 439 19.56 -11.35 21.12
N HIS A 440 18.98 -12.42 21.66
CA HIS A 440 18.77 -12.54 23.10
C HIS A 440 20.13 -12.53 23.81
N GLU A 441 20.35 -11.60 24.74
CA GLU A 441 21.56 -11.63 25.58
C GLU A 441 21.51 -12.86 26.49
N GLN A 442 22.48 -13.76 26.32
CA GLN A 442 22.51 -15.04 27.02
C GLN A 442 22.76 -14.90 28.54
N ASP A 443 23.30 -13.75 28.98
CA ASP A 443 23.75 -13.53 30.35
C ASP A 443 22.71 -12.83 31.25
N GLY A 444 21.50 -12.56 30.75
CA GLY A 444 20.49 -11.79 31.48
C GLY A 444 19.38 -12.64 32.13
N GLN A 445 18.86 -12.18 33.27
CA GLN A 445 17.73 -12.81 33.96
C GLN A 445 16.41 -12.08 33.63
N PRO A 446 15.24 -12.73 33.70
CA PRO A 446 13.96 -12.03 33.59
C PRO A 446 13.87 -10.90 34.63
N ALA A 447 13.56 -9.68 34.18
CA ALA A 447 13.45 -8.53 35.07
C ALA A 447 12.32 -8.72 36.09
N ARG A 448 12.49 -8.17 37.30
CA ARG A 448 11.49 -8.25 38.37
C ARG A 448 10.96 -6.86 38.69
N PHE A 449 9.64 -6.71 38.67
CA PHE A 449 8.94 -5.48 39.05
C PHE A 449 8.09 -5.75 40.30
N PRO A 450 8.36 -5.11 41.45
CA PRO A 450 7.82 -5.51 42.75
C PRO A 450 6.40 -5.03 43.05
N ALA A 451 5.83 -4.10 42.28
CA ALA A 451 4.63 -3.36 42.68
C ALA A 451 3.28 -4.04 42.36
N ALA A 452 3.15 -4.72 41.21
CA ALA A 452 1.87 -5.28 40.76
C ALA A 452 2.06 -6.60 40.00
N PRO A 453 1.12 -7.56 40.10
CA PRO A 453 1.13 -8.77 39.27
C PRO A 453 1.06 -8.44 37.77
N ILE A 454 1.57 -9.34 36.93
CA ILE A 454 1.55 -9.18 35.47
C ILE A 454 0.11 -9.21 34.98
N GLY A 455 -0.28 -8.24 34.15
CA GLY A 455 -1.62 -8.16 33.56
C GLY A 455 -2.69 -7.52 34.44
N VAL A 456 -2.36 -7.12 35.67
CA VAL A 456 -3.32 -6.46 36.59
C VAL A 456 -3.25 -4.95 36.42
N GLU A 457 -4.41 -4.34 36.16
CA GLU A 457 -4.59 -2.89 36.04
C GLU A 457 -4.28 -2.18 37.38
N PRO A 458 -3.78 -0.93 37.35
CA PRO A 458 -3.61 -0.15 38.57
C PRO A 458 -4.97 0.26 39.16
N ASP A 459 -5.11 0.19 40.48
CA ASP A 459 -6.34 0.59 41.20
C ASP A 459 -6.71 2.07 40.97
N ASP A 460 -5.70 2.93 40.84
CA ASP A 460 -5.87 4.36 40.53
C ASP A 460 -4.89 4.83 39.45
N ILE A 461 -5.32 4.74 38.19
CA ILE A 461 -4.58 5.26 37.04
C ILE A 461 -4.62 6.80 36.94
N TRP A 462 -5.52 7.46 37.66
CA TRP A 462 -5.75 8.89 37.55
C TRP A 462 -4.73 9.64 38.41
N SER A 463 -4.90 9.60 39.73
CA SER A 463 -4.07 10.38 40.65
C SER A 463 -2.81 9.63 41.08
N GLY A 464 -2.79 8.30 40.93
CA GLY A 464 -1.66 7.43 41.27
C GLY A 464 -0.35 7.82 40.58
N PHE A 465 -0.41 8.21 39.29
CA PHE A 465 0.63 9.00 38.64
C PHE A 465 0.02 9.93 37.59
N TYR A 466 0.61 11.11 37.40
CA TYR A 466 0.17 12.09 36.40
C TYR A 466 1.31 13.00 35.94
N GLN A 467 1.05 13.75 34.87
CA GLN A 467 1.96 14.73 34.31
C GLN A 467 2.23 15.89 35.28
N GLY A 468 3.49 16.14 35.65
CA GLY A 468 3.87 17.25 36.54
C GLY A 468 4.42 18.50 35.84
N MET A 469 4.72 18.43 34.54
CA MET A 469 5.18 19.56 33.71
C MET A 469 4.61 19.41 32.30
N GLU A 470 4.27 20.53 31.63
CA GLU A 470 3.76 20.53 30.25
C GLU A 470 4.76 19.89 29.25
N GLY A 471 4.24 19.40 28.12
CA GLY A 471 5.05 18.90 27.00
C GLY A 471 5.11 17.38 26.80
N ASN A 472 4.82 16.56 27.82
CA ASN A 472 4.86 15.10 27.71
C ASN A 472 3.51 14.39 27.80
N CYS A 473 2.42 15.14 27.62
CA CYS A 473 1.04 14.64 27.74
C CYS A 473 0.75 13.43 26.84
N VAL A 474 1.28 13.42 25.61
CA VAL A 474 1.16 12.29 24.66
C VAL A 474 1.84 11.03 25.21
N THR A 475 2.98 11.17 25.86
CA THR A 475 3.66 10.04 26.48
C THR A 475 2.93 9.55 27.73
N VAL A 476 2.44 10.45 28.57
CA VAL A 476 1.67 10.10 29.79
C VAL A 476 0.38 9.38 29.41
N SER A 477 -0.40 9.92 28.48
CA SER A 477 -1.67 9.31 28.03
C SER A 477 -1.45 7.92 27.43
N ALA A 478 -0.40 7.73 26.64
CA ALA A 478 -0.04 6.43 26.07
C ALA A 478 0.40 5.42 27.14
N ILE A 479 1.19 5.83 28.14
CA ILE A 479 1.58 4.96 29.27
C ILE A 479 0.33 4.53 30.05
N LYS A 480 -0.57 5.48 30.36
CA LYS A 480 -1.82 5.17 31.06
C LYS A 480 -2.69 4.19 30.27
N ALA A 481 -2.87 4.44 28.97
CA ALA A 481 -3.61 3.53 28.10
C ALA A 481 -2.99 2.12 28.07
N ALA A 482 -1.65 2.02 27.98
CA ALA A 482 -0.94 0.76 27.99
C ALA A 482 -1.11 0.00 29.32
N MET A 483 -1.03 0.70 30.45
CA MET A 483 -1.21 0.10 31.78
C MET A 483 -2.64 -0.39 32.02
N MET A 484 -3.64 0.33 31.52
CA MET A 484 -5.04 -0.12 31.60
C MET A 484 -5.33 -1.28 30.66
N LYS A 485 -4.66 -1.37 29.50
CA LYS A 485 -4.88 -2.48 28.56
C LYS A 485 -4.13 -3.76 28.94
N TYR A 486 -2.91 -3.63 29.46
CA TYR A 486 -1.98 -4.75 29.64
C TYR A 486 -1.46 -4.91 31.08
N GLY A 487 -1.95 -4.08 32.01
CA GLY A 487 -1.57 -4.08 33.42
C GLY A 487 -0.44 -3.10 33.76
N GLN A 488 -0.37 -2.72 35.04
CA GLN A 488 0.62 -1.79 35.59
C GLN A 488 2.07 -2.30 35.43
N ASN A 489 2.28 -3.61 35.45
CA ASN A 489 3.61 -4.21 35.37
C ASN A 489 4.17 -4.13 33.93
N PRO A 490 5.37 -3.57 33.68
CA PRO A 490 5.95 -3.46 32.34
C PRO A 490 6.09 -4.80 31.59
N LEU A 491 6.17 -5.93 32.31
CA LEU A 491 6.16 -7.28 31.71
C LEU A 491 4.83 -7.64 31.05
N GLY A 492 3.73 -7.00 31.44
CA GLY A 492 2.44 -7.12 30.76
C GLY A 492 2.43 -6.34 29.44
N ILE A 493 3.12 -5.20 29.38
CA ILE A 493 3.13 -4.31 28.20
C ILE A 493 4.17 -4.74 27.16
N PHE A 494 5.41 -5.04 27.57
CA PHE A 494 6.47 -5.46 26.66
C PHE A 494 6.46 -6.96 26.44
N LYS A 495 7.01 -7.40 25.29
CA LYS A 495 7.09 -8.83 24.96
C LYS A 495 8.10 -9.56 25.85
N ARG A 496 9.21 -8.90 26.19
CA ARG A 496 10.23 -9.41 27.11
C ARG A 496 11.04 -8.27 27.68
N VAL A 497 11.36 -8.36 28.97
CA VAL A 497 12.35 -7.50 29.63
C VAL A 497 13.35 -8.38 30.34
N THR A 498 14.61 -8.26 29.93
CA THR A 498 15.73 -9.00 30.50
C THR A 498 16.61 -8.01 31.25
N GLU A 499 16.84 -8.24 32.53
CA GLU A 499 17.81 -7.50 33.33
C GLU A 499 19.22 -8.00 33.04
N THR A 500 20.14 -7.07 32.86
CA THR A 500 21.55 -7.30 32.50
C THR A 500 22.43 -6.60 33.54
N PRO A 501 23.73 -6.93 33.65
CA PRO A 501 24.61 -6.27 34.61
C PRO A 501 24.69 -4.74 34.49
N GLY A 502 24.38 -4.18 33.31
CA GLY A 502 24.42 -2.75 33.03
C GLY A 502 23.06 -2.05 32.93
N GLY A 503 21.96 -2.80 33.05
CA GLY A 503 20.60 -2.27 32.91
C GLY A 503 19.60 -3.29 32.40
N TYR A 504 18.92 -2.99 31.30
CA TYR A 504 17.84 -3.81 30.75
C TYR A 504 17.94 -3.93 29.23
N SER A 505 17.63 -5.11 28.71
CA SER A 505 17.29 -5.34 27.31
C SER A 505 15.77 -5.51 27.21
N ILE A 506 15.11 -4.61 26.49
CA ILE A 506 13.66 -4.53 26.37
C ILE A 506 13.28 -4.89 24.95
N THR A 507 12.52 -5.97 24.76
CA THR A 507 11.89 -6.32 23.49
C THR A 507 10.41 -5.95 23.55
N MET A 508 10.02 -4.98 22.72
CA MET A 508 8.65 -4.48 22.60
C MET A 508 7.76 -5.45 21.80
N ARG A 509 6.43 -5.23 21.81
CA ARG A 509 5.46 -6.12 21.13
C ARG A 509 5.63 -6.17 19.61
N ASP A 510 6.14 -5.11 19.01
CA ASP A 510 6.52 -5.06 17.60
C ASP A 510 7.94 -5.58 17.31
N ASN A 511 8.51 -6.35 18.25
CA ASN A 511 9.88 -6.88 18.24
C ASN A 511 10.99 -5.83 18.14
N CYS A 512 10.70 -4.53 18.25
CA CYS A 512 11.75 -3.54 18.44
C CYS A 512 12.47 -3.83 19.77
N THR A 513 13.79 -3.90 19.75
CA THR A 513 14.59 -4.12 20.96
C THR A 513 15.45 -2.91 21.25
N VAL A 514 15.42 -2.46 22.49
CA VAL A 514 16.25 -1.35 22.99
C VAL A 514 17.02 -1.81 24.23
N ARG A 515 18.23 -1.30 24.41
CA ARG A 515 19.01 -1.46 25.63
C ARG A 515 18.86 -0.19 26.45
N LEU A 516 18.56 -0.30 27.74
CA LEU A 516 18.41 0.83 28.66
C LEU A 516 19.36 0.62 29.82
N THR A 517 20.30 1.55 30.04
CA THR A 517 21.22 1.46 31.19
C THR A 517 20.58 1.98 32.47
N PHE A 518 21.11 1.59 33.64
CA PHE A 518 20.64 2.15 34.92
C PHE A 518 20.78 3.68 34.98
N ALA A 519 21.87 4.24 34.46
CA ALA A 519 22.08 5.68 34.41
C ALA A 519 21.10 6.41 33.47
N GLU A 520 20.67 5.76 32.38
CA GLU A 520 19.60 6.29 31.51
C GLU A 520 18.24 6.23 32.21
N LEU A 521 17.95 5.16 32.97
CA LEU A 521 16.71 5.07 33.75
C LEU A 521 16.60 6.21 34.79
N GLU A 522 17.69 6.52 35.50
CA GLU A 522 17.71 7.64 36.46
C GLU A 522 17.57 9.01 35.78
N ARG A 523 18.19 9.21 34.61
CA ARG A 523 17.99 10.44 33.82
C ARG A 523 16.56 10.57 33.32
N ALA A 524 15.96 9.48 32.88
CA ALA A 524 14.56 9.44 32.48
C ALA A 524 13.63 9.76 33.65
N ARG A 525 13.92 9.27 34.86
CA ARG A 525 13.19 9.62 36.10
C ARG A 525 13.21 11.13 36.35
N ALA A 526 14.37 11.76 36.24
CA ALA A 526 14.51 13.20 36.42
C ALA A 526 13.75 14.01 35.35
N ALA A 527 13.78 13.57 34.09
CA ALA A 527 13.16 14.25 32.96
C ALA A 527 11.66 14.01 32.80
N ALA A 528 11.11 12.92 33.34
CA ALA A 528 9.70 12.58 33.20
C ALA A 528 8.77 13.55 33.95
N HIS A 529 9.25 14.14 35.05
CA HIS A 529 8.47 15.02 35.92
C HIS A 529 7.12 14.43 36.37
N PHE A 530 7.02 13.10 36.48
CA PHE A 530 5.79 12.45 36.94
C PHE A 530 5.56 12.73 38.43
N ARG A 531 4.29 12.95 38.79
CA ARG A 531 3.84 13.19 40.17
C ARG A 531 2.75 12.19 40.55
N GLY A 532 2.54 11.97 41.84
CA GLY A 532 1.51 11.07 42.36
C GLY A 532 1.93 10.45 43.69
N PRO A 533 0.99 9.88 44.46
CA PRO A 533 1.29 9.25 45.75
C PRO A 533 1.77 7.80 45.60
N ASN A 534 1.56 7.15 44.46
CA ASN A 534 1.89 5.74 44.26
C ASN A 534 3.30 5.57 43.65
N ALA A 535 4.31 5.42 44.51
CA ALA A 535 5.71 5.29 44.09
C ALA A 535 5.94 4.11 43.13
N GLY A 536 5.32 2.95 43.37
CA GLY A 536 5.48 1.77 42.52
C GLY A 536 4.85 1.92 41.14
N LEU A 537 3.74 2.68 41.03
CA LEU A 537 3.14 3.03 39.74
C LEU A 537 4.01 4.04 38.99
N ILE A 538 4.55 5.04 39.69
CA ILE A 538 5.51 6.01 39.12
C ILE A 538 6.75 5.29 38.60
N ASP A 539 7.32 4.34 39.34
CA ASP A 539 8.51 3.58 38.91
C ASP A 539 8.25 2.81 37.61
N ASN A 540 7.11 2.15 37.51
CA ASN A 540 6.72 1.44 36.28
C ASN A 540 6.48 2.43 35.13
N ALA A 541 5.84 3.58 35.39
CA ALA A 541 5.63 4.62 34.38
C ALA A 541 6.97 5.21 33.89
N VAL A 542 7.91 5.49 34.79
CA VAL A 542 9.26 5.97 34.47
C VAL A 542 10.01 4.94 33.62
N PHE A 543 9.89 3.65 33.93
CA PHE A 543 10.50 2.60 33.12
C PHE A 543 9.96 2.59 31.68
N LEU A 544 8.63 2.70 31.51
CA LEU A 544 7.99 2.79 30.19
C LEU A 544 8.41 4.07 29.45
N TYR A 545 8.48 5.21 30.15
CA TYR A 545 8.96 6.48 29.61
C TYR A 545 10.42 6.37 29.13
N ALA A 546 11.30 5.77 29.93
CA ALA A 546 12.71 5.54 29.58
C ALA A 546 12.88 4.64 28.35
N ALA A 547 12.11 3.54 28.29
CA ALA A 547 12.09 2.66 27.11
C ALA A 547 11.63 3.40 25.85
N SER A 548 10.60 4.25 26.00
CA SER A 548 10.07 5.10 24.95
C SER A 548 11.10 6.13 24.44
N ALA A 549 11.90 6.70 25.35
CA ALA A 549 13.00 7.60 25.00
C ALA A 549 14.16 6.87 24.29
N LYS A 550 14.49 5.64 24.71
CA LYS A 550 15.50 4.83 24.00
C LYS A 550 15.08 4.48 22.59
N ARG A 551 13.78 4.23 22.38
CA ARG A 551 13.25 4.04 21.04
C ARG A 551 13.26 5.32 20.21
N ALA A 552 12.92 6.47 20.81
CA ALA A 552 13.05 7.76 20.15
C ALA A 552 14.49 8.01 19.69
N GLN A 553 15.48 7.74 20.55
CA GLN A 553 16.90 7.84 20.20
C GLN A 553 17.26 6.91 19.04
N LEU A 554 16.89 5.63 19.13
CA LEU A 554 17.19 4.62 18.11
C LEU A 554 16.63 4.99 16.73
N GLU A 555 15.40 5.52 16.71
CA GLU A 555 14.69 5.87 15.48
C GLU A 555 14.95 7.31 15.02
N ASN A 556 15.85 8.03 15.70
CA ASN A 556 16.14 9.44 15.48
C ASN A 556 14.86 10.29 15.36
N HIS A 557 13.98 10.17 16.36
CA HIS A 557 12.75 10.93 16.49
C HIS A 557 13.00 12.43 16.27
N GLU A 558 12.10 13.06 15.50
CA GLU A 558 12.21 14.47 15.05
C GLU A 558 13.53 14.82 14.34
N PHE A 559 14.21 13.82 13.77
CA PHE A 559 15.51 13.93 13.11
C PHE A 559 16.66 14.41 14.00
N ARG A 560 16.47 14.50 15.32
CA ARG A 560 17.50 14.96 16.27
C ARG A 560 17.70 14.06 17.49
N ALA A 561 16.73 13.21 17.85
CA ALA A 561 16.84 12.34 19.03
C ALA A 561 18.04 11.38 18.99
N GLY A 562 18.55 11.05 17.80
CA GLY A 562 19.70 10.18 17.61
C GLY A 562 21.03 10.77 18.10
N VAL A 563 21.07 12.08 18.40
CA VAL A 563 22.28 12.75 18.92
C VAL A 563 22.68 12.21 20.30
N SER A 564 21.73 12.08 21.22
CA SER A 564 21.98 11.55 22.56
C SER A 564 20.69 11.13 23.25
N PHE A 565 20.81 10.36 24.34
CA PHE A 565 19.64 10.01 25.15
C PHE A 565 18.96 11.25 25.77
N ASP A 566 19.73 12.27 26.15
CA ASP A 566 19.19 13.50 26.70
C ASP A 566 18.41 14.31 25.65
N VAL A 567 18.87 14.33 24.40
CA VAL A 567 18.11 14.93 23.29
C VAL A 567 16.85 14.12 23.02
N ALA A 568 16.88 12.79 23.13
CA ALA A 568 15.68 11.97 23.02
C ALA A 568 14.66 12.30 24.12
N LEU A 569 15.08 12.45 25.38
CA LEU A 569 14.21 12.89 26.48
C LEU A 569 13.58 14.26 26.21
N GLN A 570 14.31 15.19 25.60
CA GLN A 570 13.77 16.50 25.20
C GLN A 570 12.64 16.35 24.17
N THR A 571 12.79 15.47 23.17
CA THR A 571 11.76 15.21 22.14
C THR A 571 10.48 14.57 22.67
N LEU A 572 10.50 14.07 23.91
CA LEU A 572 9.31 13.53 24.59
C LEU A 572 8.59 14.61 25.40
N ASN A 573 9.22 15.77 25.61
CA ASN A 573 8.83 16.80 26.56
C ASN A 573 8.54 18.16 25.88
N ASP A 574 8.48 18.23 24.55
CA ASP A 574 8.24 19.49 23.80
C ASP A 574 6.97 19.46 22.93
N GLY A 575 6.08 18.51 23.20
CA GLY A 575 4.82 18.31 22.48
C GLY A 575 5.01 17.38 21.29
N GLU A 576 4.20 16.33 21.24
CA GLU A 576 4.31 15.28 20.22
C GLU A 576 3.04 15.14 19.39
N VAL A 577 3.15 14.47 18.24
CA VAL A 577 1.98 14.14 17.42
C VAL A 577 1.21 12.98 18.06
N PRO A 578 -0.13 13.01 18.07
CA PRO A 578 -0.94 11.94 18.62
C PRO A 578 -0.57 10.56 18.03
N GLY A 579 -0.32 9.59 18.90
CA GLY A 579 0.04 8.22 18.52
C GLY A 579 1.54 7.92 18.51
N ASP A 580 2.42 8.92 18.51
CA ASP A 580 3.88 8.69 18.52
C ASP A 580 4.34 7.94 19.76
N ALA A 581 3.83 8.27 20.93
CA ALA A 581 4.16 7.56 22.16
C ALA A 581 3.68 6.09 22.16
N LEU A 582 2.50 5.80 21.61
CA LEU A 582 2.02 4.42 21.44
C LEU A 582 2.97 3.64 20.51
N ARG A 583 3.48 4.29 19.46
CA ARG A 583 4.50 3.71 18.59
C ARG A 583 5.82 3.49 19.31
N ARG A 584 6.28 4.43 20.11
CA ARG A 584 7.53 4.31 20.88
C ARG A 584 7.45 3.30 22.02
N LEU A 585 6.25 2.96 22.51
CA LEU A 585 6.01 1.82 23.40
C LEU A 585 5.89 0.47 22.66
N GLY A 586 5.95 0.48 21.32
CA GLY A 586 5.78 -0.70 20.47
C GLY A 586 4.35 -1.20 20.37
N LEU A 587 3.38 -0.32 20.59
CA LEU A 587 1.94 -0.58 20.53
C LEU A 587 1.30 -0.09 19.23
N TYR A 588 2.08 0.46 18.28
CA TYR A 588 1.53 1.00 17.02
C TYR A 588 0.69 -0.04 16.26
N ALA A 589 1.16 -1.28 16.20
CA ALA A 589 0.45 -2.38 15.56
C ALA A 589 -0.88 -2.71 16.26
N PHE A 590 -1.01 -2.37 17.55
CA PHE A 590 -2.19 -2.60 18.37
C PHE A 590 -3.01 -1.31 18.56
N THR A 591 -2.72 -0.27 17.79
CA THR A 591 -3.44 1.01 17.83
C THR A 591 -4.37 1.12 16.64
N ARG A 592 -5.59 1.65 16.84
CA ARG A 592 -6.55 1.93 15.76
C ARG A 592 -7.12 3.34 15.93
N THR A 593 -7.49 3.96 14.82
CA THR A 593 -8.35 5.15 14.86
C THR A 593 -9.67 4.81 15.54
N SER A 594 -10.16 5.75 16.34
CA SER A 594 -11.43 5.66 17.06
C SER A 594 -12.20 6.96 16.89
N SER A 595 -13.31 7.12 17.59
CA SER A 595 -14.08 8.36 17.70
C SER A 595 -14.26 8.73 19.17
N VAL A 596 -14.59 9.99 19.44
CA VAL A 596 -14.93 10.44 20.80
C VAL A 596 -16.08 9.61 21.38
N ASP A 597 -17.11 9.34 20.56
CA ASP A 597 -18.26 8.51 20.96
C ASP A 597 -17.87 7.08 21.36
N GLU A 598 -16.93 6.46 20.64
CA GLU A 598 -16.48 5.11 20.93
C GLU A 598 -15.68 5.07 22.24
N LEU A 599 -14.80 6.04 22.47
CA LEU A 599 -14.07 6.17 23.74
C LEU A 599 -15.04 6.47 24.90
N ALA A 600 -16.05 7.31 24.66
CA ALA A 600 -17.12 7.62 25.62
C ALA A 600 -17.96 6.40 25.99
N SER A 601 -18.13 5.46 25.06
CA SER A 601 -18.82 4.19 25.27
C SER A 601 -18.02 3.18 26.10
N GLY A 602 -16.79 3.52 26.47
CA GLY A 602 -15.96 2.80 27.44
C GLY A 602 -14.76 2.08 26.84
N VAL A 603 -14.46 2.26 25.56
CA VAL A 603 -13.24 1.70 24.94
C VAL A 603 -12.01 2.47 25.44
N PRO A 604 -11.00 1.81 26.05
CA PRO A 604 -9.77 2.48 26.47
C PRO A 604 -8.96 3.03 25.29
N GLY A 605 -8.48 4.27 25.42
CA GLY A 605 -7.74 4.91 24.35
C GLY A 605 -7.10 6.24 24.74
N THR A 606 -6.62 6.97 23.73
CA THR A 606 -6.09 8.33 23.88
C THR A 606 -6.90 9.28 23.01
N LEU A 607 -7.16 10.47 23.52
CA LEU A 607 -7.78 11.57 22.79
C LEU A 607 -6.82 12.76 22.82
N ALA A 608 -6.61 13.40 21.68
CA ALA A 608 -5.67 14.51 21.58
C ALA A 608 -6.17 15.61 20.65
N ASN A 609 -5.80 16.84 20.95
CA ASN A 609 -6.01 18.01 20.10
C ASN A 609 -4.66 18.75 19.91
N PHE A 610 -4.66 19.96 19.36
CA PHE A 610 -3.42 20.72 19.11
C PHE A 610 -2.67 21.13 20.39
N GLY A 611 -3.32 21.14 21.56
CA GLY A 611 -2.71 21.62 22.81
C GLY A 611 -2.46 20.54 23.87
N HIS A 612 -3.17 19.40 23.83
CA HIS A 612 -3.08 18.39 24.89
C HIS A 612 -3.45 16.98 24.40
N SER A 613 -3.00 15.97 25.13
CA SER A 613 -3.38 14.57 24.95
C SER A 613 -3.72 13.93 26.28
N VAL A 614 -4.87 13.26 26.32
CA VAL A 614 -5.43 12.62 27.51
C VAL A 614 -5.68 11.14 27.25
N VAL A 615 -5.59 10.32 28.30
CA VAL A 615 -6.12 8.96 28.26
C VAL A 615 -7.63 9.02 28.49
N VAL A 616 -8.40 8.18 27.81
CA VAL A 616 -9.82 7.95 28.06
C VAL A 616 -10.03 6.50 28.47
N ILE A 617 -10.64 6.27 29.63
CA ILE A 617 -10.98 4.95 30.18
C ILE A 617 -12.43 5.02 30.66
N GLU A 618 -13.28 4.10 30.22
CA GLU A 618 -14.69 4.02 30.68
C GLU A 618 -15.45 5.36 30.53
N GLY A 619 -15.20 6.09 29.43
CA GLY A 619 -15.80 7.41 29.18
C GLY A 619 -15.36 8.54 30.12
N LYS A 620 -14.27 8.32 30.87
CA LYS A 620 -13.61 9.32 31.71
C LYS A 620 -12.24 9.65 31.13
N PHE A 621 -11.81 10.89 31.22
CA PHE A 621 -10.46 11.30 30.80
C PHE A 621 -9.62 11.83 31.96
N ASP A 622 -8.31 11.74 31.79
CA ASP A 622 -7.33 12.24 32.76
C ASP A 622 -6.97 13.69 32.46
N GLU A 623 -7.17 14.57 33.43
CA GLU A 623 -6.77 15.97 33.37
C GLU A 623 -5.74 16.24 34.47
N TYR A 624 -4.45 16.01 34.17
CA TYR A 624 -3.36 16.14 35.14
C TYR A 624 -3.60 15.38 36.45
N GLY A 625 -4.12 14.16 36.35
CA GLY A 625 -4.44 13.29 37.48
C GLY A 625 -5.86 13.44 38.04
N ALA A 626 -6.62 14.43 37.57
CA ALA A 626 -8.04 14.54 37.89
C ALA A 626 -8.88 13.68 36.93
N LYS A 627 -9.70 12.78 37.49
CA LYS A 627 -10.69 12.00 36.73
C LYS A 627 -11.86 12.91 36.32
N ARG A 628 -12.09 13.09 35.03
CA ARG A 628 -13.15 13.94 34.46
C ARG A 628 -14.09 13.15 33.55
N ASP A 629 -15.33 13.61 33.44
CA ASP A 629 -16.32 13.03 32.51
C ASP A 629 -16.08 13.51 31.07
N LEU A 630 -15.96 12.58 30.11
CA LEU A 630 -15.76 12.94 28.71
C LEU A 630 -17.00 13.63 28.13
N ASN A 631 -18.19 13.05 28.34
CA ASN A 631 -19.45 13.50 27.74
C ASN A 631 -19.84 14.95 28.08
N SER A 632 -19.50 15.42 29.28
CA SER A 632 -19.82 16.77 29.76
C SER A 632 -18.68 17.78 29.55
N SER A 633 -17.59 17.37 28.89
CA SER A 633 -16.41 18.19 28.71
C SER A 633 -16.30 18.83 27.34
N HIS A 634 -15.39 19.79 27.23
CA HIS A 634 -15.03 20.43 25.95
C HIS A 634 -14.44 19.45 24.93
N TRP A 635 -13.93 18.30 25.37
CA TRP A 635 -13.43 17.23 24.50
C TRP A 635 -14.53 16.57 23.67
N ASN A 636 -15.79 16.61 24.14
CA ASN A 636 -16.93 16.06 23.40
C ASN A 636 -17.33 16.89 22.16
N GLN A 637 -16.78 18.11 22.04
CA GLN A 637 -17.06 19.04 20.95
C GLN A 637 -15.82 19.38 20.11
N ALA A 638 -14.66 18.80 20.45
CA ALA A 638 -13.39 19.14 19.82
C ALA A 638 -13.07 18.22 18.64
N ASP A 639 -12.58 18.79 17.54
CA ASP A 639 -11.90 18.05 16.47
C ASP A 639 -10.60 17.45 17.04
N GLY A 640 -10.70 16.23 17.57
CA GLY A 640 -9.61 15.52 18.21
C GLY A 640 -9.22 14.24 17.48
N VAL A 641 -7.94 13.87 17.58
CA VAL A 641 -7.44 12.56 17.13
C VAL A 641 -7.71 11.54 18.23
N ALA A 642 -8.70 10.69 18.01
CA ALA A 642 -9.04 9.58 18.90
C ALA A 642 -8.36 8.28 18.44
N LEU A 643 -7.67 7.61 19.36
CA LEU A 643 -7.00 6.33 19.14
C LEU A 643 -7.41 5.34 20.23
N LYS A 644 -7.54 4.06 19.90
CA LYS A 644 -7.80 2.97 20.85
C LYS A 644 -6.76 1.87 20.76
N LEU A 645 -6.58 1.14 21.86
CA LEU A 645 -5.77 -0.07 21.91
C LEU A 645 -6.64 -1.32 21.70
N VAL A 646 -6.29 -2.15 20.69
CA VAL A 646 -7.00 -3.39 20.37
C VAL A 646 -6.36 -4.63 20.96
#